data_AF-A0A941TDE6-F1
#
_entry.id   AF-A0A941TDE6-F1
#
_cell.length_a   1.000
_cell.length_b   1.000
_cell.length_c   1.000
_cell.angle_alpha   90.00
_cell.angle_beta   90.00
_cell.angle_gamma   90.00
#
_symmetry.space_group_name_H-M   'P 1'
#
loop_
_entity.id
_entity.type
_entity.pdbx_description
1 polymer ?
#
loop_
_entity_poly.entity_id
_entity_poly.type
_entity_poly.pdbx_seq_one_letter_code
_entity_poly.pdbx_strand_id
1 'polypeptide(L)'
;MHHPSCRPWLRTRLVAPAWQAFALAVAGLLGFSSVRASVAPGAVDAAANAAATAPACKAISDGTIGNDGFYWEIDDANGIVTDSNGKPAAGSINPPGASSAKYTRDTLMPVASASKWLEGAYVAEVAAVQNGNTWSMPVAVVPFLNFTSGYANQVDGCNAQKTGKSDPTVQDCLNQPGQIAGTTNGYRVQAYIGGFAYNSGHLEVLHGGADPSIATVIGGANDDDKMLADEKRNAFAKRGVTMNLQYFSPILAGGVATTAGDYAAFLRGLINTSNPLIMGRLLAPTASDPYAVCTNPADPACPSAKKSPLQGKESYHYSLAHWIEDDPQNGDGAYSSAGAYGFYPWIDASKTYAGVLARADTNHTANDFQPGYRSQQCGMAIRQAFLNGVSQPRPSQTTLTSSFNPMLSNQATTLIATVAGTAPTGTVTFSLGGTALCTAAALNTVGTQVEAVCVAEPQVSGAIVAQYSGDASNAPSTSAPLNQSVVPVAAFNPDQFGLTGTWYNPATSGQGILLQVLPDHNAAGSGLLFAGFYTFTSDGDGARVWYTLQGDVTNTGAAAQLGLYTATAAGNFAAGPTIGARQVGNASLRFGDCAHMTLSYTLSDGSGLSGTIPLTRLTTNTSCSPAGDLGESDPRALLSGAWYVPATSGQGLVLDVSPSDNVLVGGWYTYSAAASADQNRQTWYVLQSHGLLPGVTTIENVPIYTAGGGVFDQPTPVVSSQVGTANVRFAADCRSITLDYAFSSGDNSGQRGSMVLGSLGLNAPCSLPASATTGQ
;
A
#
# COMPACT_ATOMS: atom_id res chain seq x y z
N MET A 1 -58.55 -36.64 -9.57
CA MET A 1 -58.73 -36.91 -8.12
C MET A 1 -58.30 -35.67 -7.35
N HIS A 2 -59.00 -35.38 -6.26
CA HIS A 2 -59.22 -34.06 -5.64
C HIS A 2 -58.05 -33.36 -4.94
N HIS A 3 -58.04 -32.03 -5.15
CA HIS A 3 -57.76 -30.86 -4.30
C HIS A 3 -56.55 -30.71 -3.32
N PRO A 4 -56.04 -29.46 -3.15
CA PRO A 4 -54.86 -29.07 -2.35
C PRO A 4 -55.20 -28.32 -1.04
N SER A 5 -54.20 -28.05 -0.19
CA SER A 5 -54.34 -27.12 0.96
C SER A 5 -53.05 -26.36 1.35
N CYS A 6 -53.11 -25.06 1.08
CA CYS A 6 -52.71 -23.86 1.85
C CYS A 6 -51.60 -23.84 2.94
N ARG A 7 -50.56 -23.03 2.62
CA ARG A 7 -50.05 -21.77 3.28
C ARG A 7 -49.35 -21.74 4.67
N PRO A 8 -48.49 -20.71 4.90
CA PRO A 8 -47.30 -20.74 5.78
C PRO A 8 -47.39 -19.81 7.01
N TRP A 9 -46.46 -19.96 7.98
CA TRP A 9 -46.22 -18.95 9.05
C TRP A 9 -44.75 -18.89 9.56
N LEU A 10 -44.25 -17.65 9.61
CA LEU A 10 -43.28 -17.01 10.53
C LEU A 10 -41.82 -17.48 10.65
N ARG A 11 -40.90 -16.53 10.40
CA ARG A 11 -40.18 -15.82 11.48
C ARG A 11 -39.44 -14.54 11.02
N THR A 12 -39.82 -13.42 11.65
CA THR A 12 -39.04 -12.25 12.12
C THR A 12 -38.13 -11.46 11.17
N ARG A 13 -38.62 -10.26 10.77
CA ARG A 13 -37.81 -9.08 10.42
C ARG A 13 -37.54 -8.27 11.68
N LEU A 14 -36.28 -7.89 11.90
CA LEU A 14 -35.86 -6.90 12.89
C LEU A 14 -36.11 -5.48 12.36
N VAL A 15 -36.65 -4.65 13.24
CA VAL A 15 -37.04 -3.26 13.03
C VAL A 15 -35.84 -2.36 13.36
N ALA A 16 -35.48 -1.45 12.46
CA ALA A 16 -34.56 -0.35 12.73
C ALA A 16 -35.36 0.93 13.07
N PRO A 17 -34.94 1.76 14.04
CA PRO A 17 -35.74 2.86 14.56
C PRO A 17 -35.67 4.11 13.66
N ALA A 18 -36.83 4.70 13.41
CA ALA A 18 -36.99 6.00 12.77
C ALA A 18 -36.66 7.13 13.76
N TRP A 19 -35.71 7.99 13.41
CA TRP A 19 -35.48 9.25 14.09
C TRP A 19 -36.43 10.31 13.49
N GLN A 20 -37.48 10.66 14.22
CA GLN A 20 -38.29 11.86 13.97
C GLN A 20 -37.64 13.04 14.70
N ALA A 21 -37.13 14.02 13.94
CA ALA A 21 -36.73 15.32 14.48
C ALA A 21 -37.81 16.36 14.19
N PHE A 22 -38.19 17.07 15.25
CA PHE A 22 -39.22 18.11 15.31
C PHE A 22 -38.98 19.27 14.33
N ALA A 23 -40.01 19.62 13.56
CA ALA A 23 -40.10 20.92 12.89
C ALA A 23 -40.93 21.88 13.76
N LEU A 24 -40.29 22.93 14.27
CA LEU A 24 -40.96 24.08 14.89
C LEU A 24 -41.10 25.17 13.82
N ALA A 25 -42.34 25.39 13.37
CA ALA A 25 -42.69 26.50 12.50
C ALA A 25 -42.89 27.78 13.34
N VAL A 26 -42.08 28.81 13.09
CA VAL A 26 -42.37 30.18 13.51
C VAL A 26 -42.62 30.99 12.24
N ALA A 27 -43.88 31.34 12.01
CA ALA A 27 -44.28 32.29 10.99
C ALA A 27 -43.98 33.72 11.47
N GLY A 28 -42.98 34.35 10.86
CA GLY A 28 -42.67 35.77 11.05
C GLY A 28 -42.46 36.43 9.70
N LEU A 29 -43.37 37.34 9.33
CA LEU A 29 -43.30 38.21 8.16
C LEU A 29 -42.01 39.04 8.17
N LEU A 30 -41.02 38.67 7.36
CA LEU A 30 -39.92 39.54 6.92
C LEU A 30 -39.62 39.21 5.45
N GLY A 31 -39.47 40.25 4.63
CA GLY A 31 -39.37 40.16 3.17
C GLY A 31 -38.32 39.15 2.71
N PHE A 32 -38.70 38.32 1.74
CA PHE A 32 -37.81 37.41 1.04
C PHE A 32 -36.73 38.20 0.29
N SER A 33 -35.64 38.49 0.99
CA SER A 33 -34.34 38.62 0.33
C SER A 33 -33.90 37.20 0.01
N SER A 34 -33.63 36.90 -1.25
CA SER A 34 -33.11 35.62 -1.70
C SER A 34 -31.87 35.25 -0.88
N VAL A 35 -32.01 34.29 0.04
CA VAL A 35 -30.86 33.71 0.75
C VAL A 35 -30.07 32.97 -0.31
N ARG A 36 -28.93 33.54 -0.73
CA ARG A 36 -27.93 32.81 -1.53
C ARG A 36 -27.60 31.54 -0.77
N ALA A 37 -27.60 30.39 -1.43
CA ALA A 37 -26.97 29.20 -0.88
C ALA A 37 -25.51 29.58 -0.56
N SER A 38 -25.21 29.74 0.73
CA SER A 38 -23.88 30.12 1.16
C SER A 38 -22.95 28.93 0.91
N VAL A 39 -21.91 29.17 0.12
CA VAL A 39 -20.78 28.28 -0.07
C VAL A 39 -20.35 27.70 1.28
N ALA A 40 -20.11 26.39 1.35
CA ALA A 40 -19.68 25.76 2.60
C ALA A 40 -18.45 26.50 3.17
N PRO A 41 -18.39 26.74 4.49
CA PRO A 41 -17.23 27.38 5.11
C PRO A 41 -15.94 26.66 4.70
N GLY A 42 -14.95 27.39 4.20
CA GLY A 42 -13.65 26.83 3.78
C GLY A 42 -13.64 26.15 2.40
N ALA A 43 -14.74 26.09 1.65
CA ALA A 43 -14.77 25.46 0.31
C ALA A 43 -13.76 26.05 -0.67
N VAL A 44 -13.60 27.38 -0.70
CA VAL A 44 -12.63 28.06 -1.56
C VAL A 44 -11.19 27.66 -1.19
N ASP A 45 -10.89 27.57 0.10
CA ASP A 45 -9.59 27.13 0.58
C ASP A 45 -9.33 25.65 0.32
N ALA A 46 -10.36 24.81 0.51
CA ALA A 46 -10.29 23.39 0.22
C ALA A 46 -10.03 23.13 -1.28
N ALA A 47 -10.71 23.85 -2.17
CA ALA A 47 -10.50 23.79 -3.61
C ALA A 47 -9.08 24.25 -3.99
N ALA A 48 -8.62 25.37 -3.44
CA ALA A 48 -7.29 25.90 -3.69
C ALA A 48 -6.19 24.96 -3.17
N ASN A 49 -6.40 24.34 -2.00
CA ASN A 49 -5.51 23.34 -1.46
C ASN A 49 -5.47 22.11 -2.36
N ALA A 50 -6.62 21.56 -2.75
CA ALA A 50 -6.70 20.42 -3.67
C ALA A 50 -6.00 20.72 -5.00
N ALA A 51 -6.20 21.90 -5.59
CA ALA A 51 -5.51 22.30 -6.81
C ALA A 51 -3.97 22.30 -6.65
N ALA A 52 -3.48 22.70 -5.47
CA ALA A 52 -2.05 22.77 -5.18
C ALA A 52 -1.43 21.41 -4.78
N THR A 53 -2.18 20.55 -4.09
CA THR A 53 -1.61 19.41 -3.36
C THR A 53 -2.15 18.04 -3.76
N ALA A 54 -3.34 17.96 -4.38
CA ALA A 54 -3.93 16.67 -4.72
C ALA A 54 -3.03 15.88 -5.68
N PRO A 55 -2.83 14.57 -5.48
CA PRO A 55 -1.96 13.77 -6.34
C PRO A 55 -2.28 13.88 -7.84
N ALA A 56 -3.57 13.88 -8.20
CA ALA A 56 -4.02 14.04 -9.58
C ALA A 56 -3.64 15.42 -10.17
N CYS A 57 -3.67 16.48 -9.34
CA CYS A 57 -3.27 17.82 -9.74
C CYS A 57 -1.75 17.99 -9.80
N LYS A 58 -1.00 17.33 -8.90
CA LYS A 58 0.46 17.27 -8.95
C LYS A 58 0.95 16.57 -10.21
N ALA A 59 0.30 15.48 -10.63
CA ALA A 59 0.63 14.73 -11.84
C ALA A 59 0.50 15.54 -13.15
N ILE A 60 -0.13 16.72 -13.12
CA ILE A 60 -0.23 17.63 -14.27
C ILE A 60 0.46 18.99 -14.04
N SER A 61 1.20 19.13 -12.93
CA SER A 61 1.81 20.40 -12.51
C SER A 61 3.21 20.27 -11.90
N ASP A 62 3.82 19.09 -11.87
CA ASP A 62 5.13 18.87 -11.21
C ASP A 62 6.36 19.06 -12.12
N GLY A 63 6.16 19.34 -13.42
CA GLY A 63 7.25 19.59 -14.36
C GLY A 63 7.79 18.33 -15.07
N THR A 64 7.16 17.18 -14.87
CA THR A 64 7.63 15.89 -15.43
C THR A 64 7.27 15.64 -16.89
N ILE A 65 6.27 16.32 -17.45
CA ILE A 65 5.73 16.06 -18.81
C ILE A 65 6.03 17.23 -19.78
N GLY A 66 6.66 18.31 -19.31
CA GLY A 66 7.20 19.38 -20.16
C GLY A 66 6.16 20.39 -20.66
N ASN A 67 4.87 20.18 -20.39
CA ASN A 67 3.77 21.11 -20.69
C ASN A 67 2.96 21.49 -19.43
N ASP A 68 3.61 21.46 -18.28
CA ASP A 68 2.96 21.39 -16.97
C ASP A 68 2.44 22.73 -16.43
N GLY A 69 1.42 22.63 -15.58
CA GLY A 69 0.64 23.74 -15.04
C GLY A 69 -0.76 23.83 -15.64
N PHE A 70 -1.65 24.57 -14.96
CA PHE A 70 -3.04 24.75 -15.38
C PHE A 70 -3.67 25.97 -14.69
N TYR A 71 -4.73 26.49 -15.29
CA TYR A 71 -5.66 27.41 -14.64
C TYR A 71 -6.89 26.64 -14.15
N TRP A 72 -7.48 27.01 -13.03
CA TRP A 72 -8.76 26.49 -12.57
C TRP A 72 -9.67 27.60 -12.06
N GLU A 73 -10.99 27.44 -12.25
CA GLU A 73 -12.02 28.27 -11.61
C GLU A 73 -13.30 27.49 -11.32
N ILE A 74 -14.05 27.95 -10.32
CA ILE A 74 -15.39 27.49 -9.97
C ILE A 74 -16.33 28.68 -9.88
N ASP A 75 -17.43 28.57 -10.61
CA ASP A 75 -18.43 29.60 -10.81
C ASP A 75 -19.79 29.14 -10.28
N ASP A 76 -20.59 30.09 -9.82
CA ASP A 76 -22.05 29.95 -9.76
C ASP A 76 -22.68 30.68 -10.96
N ALA A 77 -24.02 30.75 -11.01
CA ALA A 77 -24.72 31.44 -12.10
C ALA A 77 -24.36 32.94 -12.25
N ASN A 78 -23.74 33.56 -11.25
CA ASN A 78 -23.40 34.98 -11.21
C ASN A 78 -21.92 35.28 -11.51
N GLY A 79 -21.03 34.28 -11.46
CA GLY A 79 -19.60 34.45 -11.70
C GLY A 79 -18.75 33.54 -10.84
N ILE A 80 -17.44 33.83 -10.77
CA ILE A 80 -16.51 33.10 -9.90
C ILE A 80 -16.98 33.20 -8.46
N VAL A 81 -17.07 32.06 -7.79
CA VAL A 81 -17.46 32.00 -6.39
C VAL A 81 -16.39 32.66 -5.51
N THR A 82 -16.81 33.50 -4.56
CA THR A 82 -15.92 34.10 -3.56
C THR A 82 -16.29 33.68 -2.15
N ASP A 83 -15.30 33.49 -1.28
CA ASP A 83 -15.53 33.29 0.15
C ASP A 83 -15.97 34.59 0.85
N SER A 84 -16.21 34.52 2.16
CA SER A 84 -16.62 35.68 2.98
C SER A 84 -15.59 36.81 3.04
N ASN A 85 -14.33 36.52 2.70
CA ASN A 85 -13.24 37.50 2.66
C ASN A 85 -12.98 38.04 1.25
N GLY A 86 -13.79 37.63 0.25
CA GLY A 86 -13.64 38.03 -1.14
C GLY A 86 -12.57 37.25 -1.91
N LYS A 87 -12.03 36.15 -1.36
CA LYS A 87 -11.08 35.30 -2.09
C LYS A 87 -11.83 34.49 -3.16
N PRO A 88 -11.38 34.51 -4.43
CA PRO A 88 -12.03 33.74 -5.49
C PRO A 88 -11.66 32.26 -5.46
N ALA A 89 -12.60 31.40 -5.82
CA ALA A 89 -12.39 29.98 -6.13
C ALA A 89 -11.75 29.81 -7.52
N ALA A 90 -10.59 30.43 -7.71
CA ALA A 90 -9.85 30.39 -8.97
C ALA A 90 -8.36 30.60 -8.75
N GLY A 91 -7.54 30.10 -9.67
CA GLY A 91 -6.09 30.29 -9.60
C GLY A 91 -5.32 29.62 -10.73
N SER A 92 -4.06 30.01 -10.88
CA SER A 92 -3.10 29.34 -11.77
C SER A 92 -2.13 28.51 -10.93
N ILE A 93 -1.93 27.24 -11.29
CA ILE A 93 -0.89 26.39 -10.74
C ILE A 93 0.24 26.32 -11.76
N ASN A 94 1.42 26.76 -11.33
CA ASN A 94 2.60 26.84 -12.17
C ASN A 94 3.51 25.63 -11.92
N PRO A 95 4.25 25.17 -12.94
CA PRO A 95 5.26 24.15 -12.73
C PRO A 95 6.41 24.68 -11.84
N PRO A 96 7.14 23.80 -11.14
CA PRO A 96 8.26 24.20 -10.29
C PRO A 96 9.28 25.05 -11.04
N GLY A 97 9.67 26.18 -10.45
CA GLY A 97 10.66 27.09 -11.03
C GLY A 97 10.14 28.08 -12.08
N ALA A 98 8.85 28.02 -12.46
CA ALA A 98 8.26 29.02 -13.34
C ALA A 98 8.04 30.36 -12.63
N SER A 99 8.45 31.45 -13.28
CA SER A 99 8.33 32.82 -12.76
C SER A 99 6.98 33.49 -13.08
N SER A 100 6.16 32.90 -13.96
CA SER A 100 4.87 33.44 -14.36
C SER A 100 3.86 32.33 -14.69
N ALA A 101 2.58 32.69 -14.68
CA ALA A 101 1.51 31.78 -15.04
C ALA A 101 1.50 31.48 -16.54
N LYS A 102 1.58 30.18 -16.86
CA LYS A 102 1.51 29.69 -18.23
C LYS A 102 0.08 29.69 -18.76
N TYR A 103 -0.86 29.23 -17.94
CA TYR A 103 -2.29 29.27 -18.22
C TYR A 103 -2.93 30.22 -17.23
N THR A 104 -3.71 31.15 -17.77
CA THR A 104 -4.53 32.12 -17.05
C THR A 104 -5.96 32.01 -17.55
N ARG A 105 -6.87 32.73 -16.89
CA ARG A 105 -8.28 32.83 -17.29
C ARG A 105 -8.46 33.21 -18.76
N ASP A 106 -7.60 34.08 -19.26
CA ASP A 106 -7.69 34.70 -20.60
C ASP A 106 -6.74 34.05 -21.61
N THR A 107 -6.05 32.97 -21.24
CA THR A 107 -5.16 32.27 -22.18
C THR A 107 -6.00 31.60 -23.27
N LEU A 108 -5.85 32.08 -24.50
CA LEU A 108 -6.47 31.46 -25.67
C LEU A 108 -5.79 30.13 -25.98
N MET A 109 -6.56 29.04 -26.02
CA MET A 109 -6.01 27.70 -26.22
C MET A 109 -6.97 26.79 -26.99
N PRO A 110 -6.46 25.80 -27.75
CA PRO A 110 -7.31 24.76 -28.33
C PRO A 110 -7.92 23.91 -27.22
N VAL A 111 -9.25 23.75 -27.24
CA VAL A 111 -9.98 23.00 -26.20
C VAL A 111 -10.34 21.58 -26.64
N ALA A 112 -9.98 21.20 -27.87
CA ALA A 112 -10.19 19.87 -28.43
C ALA A 112 -11.62 19.37 -28.18
N SER A 113 -11.78 18.17 -27.63
CA SER A 113 -13.09 17.55 -27.43
C SER A 113 -14.07 18.29 -26.51
N ALA A 114 -13.66 19.34 -25.81
CA ALA A 114 -14.62 20.25 -25.18
C ALA A 114 -15.53 20.96 -26.19
N SER A 115 -15.10 21.09 -27.46
CA SER A 115 -15.95 21.61 -28.55
C SER A 115 -17.27 20.86 -28.72
N LYS A 116 -17.33 19.57 -28.34
CA LYS A 116 -18.55 18.75 -28.45
C LYS A 116 -19.71 19.35 -27.66
N TRP A 117 -19.47 19.87 -26.47
CA TRP A 117 -20.54 20.42 -25.65
C TRP A 117 -21.05 21.75 -26.20
N LEU A 118 -20.15 22.58 -26.75
CA LEU A 118 -20.52 23.80 -27.48
C LEU A 118 -21.40 23.47 -28.70
N GLU A 119 -21.03 22.45 -29.47
CA GLU A 119 -21.84 22.01 -30.61
C GLU A 119 -23.20 21.43 -30.17
N GLY A 120 -23.22 20.56 -29.16
CA GLY A 120 -24.48 20.03 -28.63
C GLY A 120 -25.40 21.12 -28.12
N ALA A 121 -24.86 22.15 -27.46
CA ALA A 121 -25.63 23.29 -27.01
C ALA A 121 -26.14 24.16 -28.17
N TYR A 122 -25.33 24.36 -29.21
CA TYR A 122 -25.77 25.04 -30.43
C TYR A 122 -26.92 24.29 -31.10
N VAL A 123 -26.79 22.97 -31.29
CA VAL A 123 -27.84 22.10 -31.83
C VAL A 123 -29.11 22.20 -30.98
N ALA A 124 -28.98 22.24 -29.65
CA ALA A 124 -30.14 22.44 -28.78
C ALA A 124 -30.82 23.80 -29.00
N GLU A 125 -30.09 24.88 -29.23
CA GLU A 125 -30.67 26.20 -29.54
C GLU A 125 -31.44 26.25 -30.86
N VAL A 126 -31.03 25.46 -31.86
CA VAL A 126 -31.62 25.51 -33.22
C VAL A 126 -32.61 24.39 -33.52
N ALA A 127 -32.52 23.25 -32.83
CA ALA A 127 -33.29 22.05 -33.15
C ALA A 127 -34.20 21.54 -32.04
N ALA A 128 -33.96 21.90 -30.77
CA ALA A 128 -34.79 21.39 -29.67
C ALA A 128 -36.23 21.93 -29.78
N VAL A 129 -37.18 21.07 -29.46
CA VAL A 129 -38.61 21.40 -29.51
C VAL A 129 -39.13 21.63 -28.10
N GLN A 130 -39.82 22.76 -27.92
CA GLN A 130 -40.49 23.08 -26.68
C GLN A 130 -41.93 22.52 -26.68
N ASN A 131 -42.25 21.71 -25.67
CA ASN A 131 -43.58 21.20 -25.41
C ASN A 131 -44.01 21.66 -24.02
N GLY A 132 -44.80 22.75 -23.97
CA GLY A 132 -45.14 23.43 -22.72
C GLY A 132 -43.89 23.95 -22.00
N ASN A 133 -43.64 23.47 -20.78
CA ASN A 133 -42.46 23.86 -19.98
C ASN A 133 -41.27 22.92 -20.16
N THR A 134 -41.39 21.89 -21.01
CA THR A 134 -40.34 20.89 -21.24
C THR A 134 -39.70 21.08 -22.60
N TRP A 135 -38.39 20.82 -22.65
CA TRP A 135 -37.61 20.80 -23.89
C TRP A 135 -37.23 19.36 -24.20
N SER A 136 -37.23 19.02 -25.48
CA SER A 136 -36.84 17.69 -25.95
C SER A 136 -36.07 17.81 -27.26
N MET A 137 -35.15 16.87 -27.48
CA MET A 137 -34.40 16.80 -28.73
C MET A 137 -35.17 15.95 -29.75
N PRO A 138 -35.25 16.34 -31.04
CA PRO A 138 -35.86 15.50 -32.07
C PRO A 138 -35.20 14.12 -32.13
N VAL A 139 -36.00 13.07 -32.24
CA VAL A 139 -35.53 11.67 -32.22
C VAL A 139 -34.49 11.38 -33.31
N ALA A 140 -34.60 12.03 -34.47
CA ALA A 140 -33.63 11.89 -35.56
C ALA A 140 -32.25 12.49 -35.24
N VAL A 141 -32.18 13.47 -34.35
CA VAL A 141 -30.93 14.18 -33.97
C VAL A 141 -30.20 13.45 -32.83
N VAL A 142 -30.95 12.82 -31.92
CA VAL A 142 -30.39 12.17 -30.71
C VAL A 142 -29.21 11.22 -31.01
N PRO A 143 -29.27 10.31 -32.01
CA PRO A 143 -28.16 9.38 -32.28
C PRO A 143 -26.84 10.07 -32.63
N PHE A 144 -26.90 11.29 -33.17
CA PHE A 144 -25.70 12.05 -33.52
C PHE A 144 -25.11 12.77 -32.29
N LEU A 145 -25.94 13.17 -31.34
CA LEU A 145 -25.47 13.84 -30.12
C LEU A 145 -25.00 12.83 -29.07
N ASN A 146 -25.65 11.68 -28.93
CA ASN A 146 -25.24 10.62 -28.00
C ASN A 146 -24.30 9.56 -28.60
N PHE A 147 -23.82 9.81 -29.83
CA PHE A 147 -22.78 9.04 -30.52
C PHE A 147 -23.16 7.59 -30.82
N THR A 148 -24.43 7.36 -31.12
CA THR A 148 -24.97 6.06 -31.57
C THR A 148 -25.36 6.03 -33.05
N SER A 149 -25.18 7.11 -33.81
CA SER A 149 -25.59 7.17 -35.22
C SER A 149 -24.75 6.29 -36.17
N GLY A 150 -23.58 5.84 -35.74
CA GLY A 150 -22.63 5.03 -36.51
C GLY A 150 -21.61 5.82 -37.34
N TYR A 151 -21.64 7.16 -37.33
CA TYR A 151 -20.65 8.01 -38.01
C TYR A 151 -19.37 8.17 -37.17
N ALA A 152 -18.68 7.06 -36.93
CA ALA A 152 -17.44 7.02 -36.17
C ALA A 152 -16.21 6.67 -37.02
N ASN A 153 -15.99 7.44 -38.09
CA ASN A 153 -14.91 7.23 -39.05
C ASN A 153 -14.03 8.48 -39.29
N GLN A 154 -14.32 9.61 -38.65
CA GLN A 154 -13.60 10.85 -38.90
C GLN A 154 -12.19 10.81 -38.31
N VAL A 155 -11.20 11.29 -39.08
CA VAL A 155 -9.84 11.54 -38.60
C VAL A 155 -9.72 12.92 -37.94
N ASP A 156 -8.80 13.04 -36.99
CA ASP A 156 -8.50 14.31 -36.34
C ASP A 156 -7.59 15.14 -37.28
N GLY A 157 -8.19 16.02 -38.08
CA GLY A 157 -7.46 16.99 -38.89
C GLY A 157 -8.18 17.37 -40.19
N CYS A 158 -8.57 18.63 -40.30
CA CYS A 158 -9.19 19.18 -41.50
C CYS A 158 -8.74 20.64 -41.68
N ASN A 159 -7.44 20.85 -41.85
CA ASN A 159 -6.87 22.18 -42.07
C ASN A 159 -6.47 22.36 -43.53
N ALA A 160 -6.03 23.56 -43.89
CA ALA A 160 -5.62 23.87 -45.26
C ALA A 160 -4.55 22.92 -45.83
N GLN A 161 -3.64 22.41 -44.98
CA GLN A 161 -2.60 21.46 -45.39
C GLN A 161 -3.19 20.08 -45.75
N LYS A 162 -4.25 19.66 -45.06
CA LYS A 162 -4.92 18.38 -45.30
C LYS A 162 -5.87 18.45 -46.49
N THR A 163 -6.62 19.54 -46.62
CA THR A 163 -7.67 19.67 -47.64
C THR A 163 -7.18 20.30 -48.94
N GLY A 164 -6.05 21.01 -48.93
CA GLY A 164 -5.57 21.81 -50.06
C GLY A 164 -6.37 23.09 -50.31
N LYS A 165 -7.25 23.48 -49.38
CA LYS A 165 -8.10 24.68 -49.47
C LYS A 165 -7.72 25.70 -48.41
N SER A 166 -7.73 27.00 -48.73
CA SER A 166 -7.42 28.04 -47.74
C SER A 166 -8.38 28.01 -46.56
N ASP A 167 -9.67 27.88 -46.87
CA ASP A 167 -10.77 27.90 -45.91
C ASP A 167 -11.61 26.64 -46.15
N PRO A 168 -11.21 25.49 -45.57
CA PRO A 168 -12.01 24.28 -45.68
C PRO A 168 -13.39 24.49 -45.05
N THR A 169 -14.39 23.79 -45.58
CA THR A 169 -15.73 23.76 -44.99
C THR A 169 -16.00 22.42 -44.28
N VAL A 170 -17.09 22.33 -43.53
CA VAL A 170 -17.61 21.06 -42.97
C VAL A 170 -17.73 19.97 -44.04
N GLN A 171 -18.24 20.31 -45.23
CA GLN A 171 -18.34 19.34 -46.34
C GLN A 171 -16.96 18.89 -46.84
N ASP A 172 -15.97 19.78 -46.87
CA ASP A 172 -14.61 19.41 -47.23
C ASP A 172 -14.00 18.42 -46.25
N CYS A 173 -14.30 18.58 -44.96
CA CYS A 173 -13.91 17.64 -43.92
C CYS A 173 -14.60 16.29 -44.08
N LEU A 174 -15.91 16.28 -44.33
CA LEU A 174 -16.66 15.04 -44.57
C LEU A 174 -16.13 14.25 -45.79
N ASN A 175 -15.57 14.95 -46.78
CA ASN A 175 -15.02 14.36 -47.99
C ASN A 175 -13.57 13.86 -47.85
N GLN A 176 -12.85 14.24 -46.78
CA GLN A 176 -11.50 13.73 -46.55
C GLN A 176 -11.50 12.21 -46.30
N PRO A 177 -10.39 11.52 -46.60
CA PRO A 177 -10.22 10.11 -46.24
C PRO A 177 -10.43 9.88 -44.74
N GLY A 178 -11.23 8.87 -44.40
CA GLY A 178 -11.54 8.49 -43.02
C GLY A 178 -10.54 7.51 -42.39
N GLN A 179 -10.85 7.07 -41.16
CA GLN A 179 -10.06 6.08 -40.42
C GLN A 179 -10.04 4.71 -41.10
N ILE A 180 -11.15 4.32 -41.73
CA ILE A 180 -11.27 3.10 -42.53
C ILE A 180 -10.75 3.39 -43.95
N ALA A 181 -9.75 2.64 -44.37
CA ALA A 181 -9.15 2.77 -45.69
C ALA A 181 -10.20 2.65 -46.81
N GLY A 182 -10.15 3.58 -47.77
CA GLY A 182 -11.06 3.61 -48.92
C GLY A 182 -12.43 4.26 -48.67
N THR A 183 -12.66 4.81 -47.48
CA THR A 183 -13.90 5.55 -47.15
C THR A 183 -13.59 6.99 -46.75
N THR A 184 -14.63 7.81 -46.62
CA THR A 184 -14.51 9.22 -46.20
C THR A 184 -14.87 9.41 -44.73
N ASN A 185 -14.54 10.57 -44.16
CA ASN A 185 -14.93 10.94 -42.80
C ASN A 185 -16.44 10.82 -42.56
N GLY A 186 -17.26 11.15 -43.56
CA GLY A 186 -18.73 11.00 -43.53
C GLY A 186 -19.25 9.58 -43.71
N TYR A 187 -18.40 8.55 -43.76
CA TYR A 187 -18.84 7.17 -43.92
C TYR A 187 -19.51 6.62 -42.66
N ARG A 188 -20.70 6.02 -42.83
CA ARG A 188 -21.47 5.40 -41.75
C ARG A 188 -21.01 3.96 -41.51
N VAL A 189 -20.49 3.68 -40.33
CA VAL A 189 -20.01 2.35 -39.96
C VAL A 189 -21.17 1.51 -39.41
N GLN A 190 -21.63 0.54 -40.19
CA GLN A 190 -22.80 -0.28 -39.86
C GLN A 190 -22.71 -0.97 -38.49
N ALA A 191 -21.51 -1.43 -38.10
CA ALA A 191 -21.27 -2.12 -36.84
C ALA A 191 -21.40 -1.22 -35.60
N TYR A 192 -21.40 0.11 -35.78
CA TYR A 192 -21.50 1.10 -34.71
C TYR A 192 -22.89 1.73 -34.56
N ILE A 193 -23.84 1.36 -35.42
CA ILE A 193 -25.21 1.89 -35.32
C ILE A 193 -25.88 1.36 -34.04
N GLY A 194 -26.47 2.27 -33.26
CA GLY A 194 -27.14 1.98 -32.00
C GLY A 194 -26.19 1.75 -30.81
N GLY A 195 -24.88 1.75 -31.03
CA GLY A 195 -23.87 1.58 -29.99
C GLY A 195 -23.01 2.82 -29.82
N PHE A 196 -22.63 3.15 -28.59
CA PHE A 196 -21.77 4.30 -28.33
C PHE A 196 -20.39 4.12 -28.99
N ALA A 197 -20.03 5.03 -29.89
CA ALA A 197 -18.73 5.03 -30.57
C ALA A 197 -18.13 6.44 -30.61
N TYR A 198 -17.13 6.70 -29.77
CA TYR A 198 -16.54 8.03 -29.65
C TYR A 198 -15.75 8.45 -30.90
N ASN A 199 -16.24 9.47 -31.60
CA ASN A 199 -15.61 10.06 -32.78
C ASN A 199 -16.26 11.39 -33.17
N SER A 200 -15.54 12.22 -33.94
CA SER A 200 -16.02 13.53 -34.40
C SER A 200 -17.12 13.45 -35.48
N GLY A 201 -17.17 12.37 -36.26
CA GLY A 201 -18.03 12.24 -37.44
C GLY A 201 -19.53 12.38 -37.16
N HIS A 202 -19.97 12.02 -35.96
CA HIS A 202 -21.36 12.18 -35.54
C HIS A 202 -21.80 13.64 -35.59
N LEU A 203 -20.99 14.56 -35.06
CA LEU A 203 -21.33 15.98 -35.04
C LEU A 203 -21.09 16.64 -36.40
N GLU A 204 -20.07 16.20 -37.13
CA GLU A 204 -19.75 16.69 -38.47
C GLU A 204 -20.89 16.43 -39.46
N VAL A 205 -21.42 15.20 -39.47
CA VAL A 205 -22.53 14.81 -40.34
C VAL A 205 -23.83 15.50 -39.94
N LEU A 206 -24.08 15.65 -38.63
CA LEU A 206 -25.25 16.36 -38.13
C LEU A 206 -25.26 17.82 -38.57
N HIS A 207 -24.15 18.52 -38.34
CA HIS A 207 -24.02 19.93 -38.66
C HIS A 207 -24.08 20.15 -40.18
N GLY A 208 -23.35 19.34 -40.94
CA GLY A 208 -23.34 19.40 -42.40
C GLY A 208 -24.66 18.97 -43.06
N GLY A 209 -25.58 18.33 -42.34
CA GLY A 209 -26.83 17.85 -42.93
C GLY A 209 -26.65 16.66 -43.89
N ALA A 210 -25.55 15.91 -43.77
CA ALA A 210 -25.16 14.91 -44.78
C ALA A 210 -25.95 13.59 -44.70
N ASP A 211 -26.62 13.31 -43.57
CA ASP A 211 -27.54 12.18 -43.46
C ASP A 211 -28.98 12.63 -43.83
N PRO A 212 -29.69 11.93 -44.73
CA PRO A 212 -31.05 12.27 -45.13
C PRO A 212 -32.03 12.44 -43.96
N SER A 213 -31.82 11.78 -42.81
CA SER A 213 -32.71 11.91 -41.65
C SER A 213 -32.61 13.28 -40.95
N ILE A 214 -31.56 14.06 -41.22
CA ILE A 214 -31.27 15.35 -40.58
C ILE A 214 -30.93 16.48 -41.57
N ALA A 215 -31.15 16.26 -42.87
CA ALA A 215 -30.77 17.20 -43.94
C ALA A 215 -31.38 18.61 -43.80
N THR A 216 -32.48 18.76 -43.07
CA THR A 216 -33.18 20.04 -42.88
C THR A 216 -32.96 20.67 -41.49
N VAL A 217 -32.01 20.17 -40.70
CA VAL A 217 -31.85 20.63 -39.29
C VAL A 217 -30.95 21.86 -39.18
N ILE A 218 -29.70 21.82 -39.69
CA ILE A 218 -28.72 22.93 -39.58
C ILE A 218 -28.28 23.40 -40.98
N GLY A 219 -27.94 22.48 -41.88
CA GLY A 219 -27.56 22.82 -43.26
C GLY A 219 -26.18 23.49 -43.40
N GLY A 220 -25.28 23.30 -42.43
CA GLY A 220 -23.97 23.97 -42.33
C GLY A 220 -22.86 23.34 -43.18
N ALA A 221 -23.19 22.67 -44.30
CA ALA A 221 -22.20 21.98 -45.14
C ALA A 221 -21.11 22.92 -45.68
N ASN A 222 -21.47 24.19 -45.92
CA ASN A 222 -20.57 25.20 -46.48
C ASN A 222 -19.92 26.07 -45.41
N ASP A 223 -20.09 25.75 -44.14
CA ASP A 223 -19.58 26.59 -43.06
C ASP A 223 -18.08 26.38 -42.91
N ASP A 224 -17.35 27.48 -42.94
CA ASP A 224 -15.94 27.56 -42.63
C ASP A 224 -15.71 27.89 -41.13
N ASP A 225 -14.45 28.02 -40.73
CA ASP A 225 -14.07 28.33 -39.34
C ASP A 225 -14.76 29.59 -38.79
N LYS A 226 -14.94 30.62 -39.63
CA LYS A 226 -15.52 31.90 -39.22
C LYS A 226 -17.03 31.76 -39.06
N MET A 227 -17.70 31.14 -40.03
CA MET A 227 -19.14 30.90 -40.00
C MET A 227 -19.52 30.06 -38.79
N LEU A 228 -18.83 28.94 -38.55
CA LEU A 228 -19.05 28.08 -37.38
C LEU A 228 -18.93 28.84 -36.05
N ALA A 229 -17.96 29.76 -35.96
CA ALA A 229 -17.78 30.57 -34.77
C ALA A 229 -18.88 31.63 -34.62
N ASP A 230 -19.26 32.31 -35.70
CA ASP A 230 -20.34 33.31 -35.73
C ASP A 230 -21.69 32.71 -35.34
N GLU A 231 -22.04 31.54 -35.88
CA GLU A 231 -23.32 30.89 -35.59
C GLU A 231 -23.49 30.57 -34.10
N LYS A 232 -22.46 29.97 -33.48
CA LYS A 232 -22.48 29.63 -32.05
C LYS A 232 -22.57 30.88 -31.18
N ARG A 233 -21.75 31.90 -31.47
CA ARG A 233 -21.83 33.19 -30.76
C ARG A 233 -23.22 33.81 -30.88
N ASN A 234 -23.79 33.84 -32.07
CA ASN A 234 -25.10 34.43 -32.33
C ASN A 234 -26.24 33.65 -31.67
N ALA A 235 -26.16 32.32 -31.65
CA ALA A 235 -27.14 31.48 -30.97
C ALA A 235 -27.11 31.71 -29.44
N PHE A 236 -25.92 31.70 -28.84
CA PHE A 236 -25.77 31.88 -27.39
C PHE A 236 -26.09 33.30 -26.93
N ALA A 237 -25.78 34.32 -27.75
CA ALA A 237 -26.11 35.71 -27.45
C ALA A 237 -27.62 35.96 -27.30
N LYS A 238 -28.48 35.21 -28.01
CA LYS A 238 -29.95 35.26 -27.83
C LYS A 238 -30.41 34.87 -26.42
N ARG A 239 -29.57 34.14 -25.69
CA ARG A 239 -29.78 33.72 -24.30
C ARG A 239 -29.01 34.59 -23.30
N GLY A 240 -28.39 35.67 -23.76
CA GLY A 240 -27.59 36.58 -22.93
C GLY A 240 -26.19 36.03 -22.59
N VAL A 241 -25.73 35.01 -23.31
CA VAL A 241 -24.39 34.44 -23.12
C VAL A 241 -23.43 35.04 -24.14
N THR A 242 -22.47 35.82 -23.65
CA THR A 242 -21.40 36.38 -24.46
C THR A 242 -20.12 35.58 -24.23
N MET A 243 -19.60 34.97 -25.29
CA MET A 243 -18.31 34.29 -25.27
C MET A 243 -17.58 34.54 -26.60
N ASN A 244 -16.27 34.67 -26.53
CA ASN A 244 -15.41 34.61 -27.70
C ASN A 244 -14.99 33.15 -27.92
N LEU A 245 -15.06 32.69 -29.16
CA LEU A 245 -14.52 31.39 -29.57
C LEU A 245 -14.13 31.48 -31.04
N GLN A 246 -13.13 30.72 -31.46
CA GLN A 246 -12.74 30.61 -32.87
C GLN A 246 -12.53 29.15 -33.22
N TYR A 247 -12.63 28.82 -34.50
CA TYR A 247 -12.18 27.54 -35.03
C TYR A 247 -10.81 27.69 -35.67
N PHE A 248 -9.95 26.69 -35.50
CA PHE A 248 -8.66 26.58 -36.21
C PHE A 248 -8.69 25.49 -37.31
N SER A 249 -9.82 24.79 -37.39
CA SER A 249 -10.17 23.75 -38.35
C SER A 249 -11.66 23.49 -38.14
N PRO A 250 -12.47 23.30 -39.19
CA PRO A 250 -13.93 23.23 -39.08
C PRO A 250 -14.39 21.84 -38.62
N ILE A 251 -13.72 21.28 -37.62
CA ILE A 251 -14.09 20.04 -36.94
C ILE A 251 -14.96 20.39 -35.74
N LEU A 252 -16.26 20.10 -35.81
CA LEU A 252 -17.23 20.48 -34.77
C LEU A 252 -16.86 19.91 -33.39
N ALA A 253 -16.33 18.69 -33.38
CA ALA A 253 -16.05 17.95 -32.16
C ALA A 253 -14.66 18.24 -31.55
N GLY A 254 -13.85 19.13 -32.14
CA GLY A 254 -12.45 19.30 -31.74
C GLY A 254 -11.73 20.59 -32.16
N GLY A 255 -12.34 21.41 -33.00
CA GLY A 255 -11.69 22.54 -33.69
C GLY A 255 -11.74 23.87 -32.95
N VAL A 256 -12.37 23.96 -31.78
CA VAL A 256 -12.51 25.24 -31.06
C VAL A 256 -11.22 25.60 -30.32
N ALA A 257 -10.84 26.86 -30.42
CA ALA A 257 -9.98 27.55 -29.47
C ALA A 257 -10.75 28.66 -28.75
N THR A 258 -10.57 28.75 -27.43
CA THR A 258 -11.24 29.73 -26.56
C THR A 258 -10.43 29.92 -25.28
N THR A 259 -10.85 30.85 -24.42
CA THR A 259 -10.28 31.06 -23.09
C THR A 259 -11.07 30.29 -22.03
N ALA A 260 -10.49 30.09 -20.84
CA ALA A 260 -11.22 29.55 -19.70
C ALA A 260 -12.39 30.46 -19.33
N GLY A 261 -12.16 31.78 -19.36
CA GLY A 261 -13.15 32.76 -18.96
C GLY A 261 -14.38 32.83 -19.88
N ASP A 262 -14.17 32.71 -21.19
CA ASP A 262 -15.24 32.60 -22.19
C ASP A 262 -16.01 31.28 -22.05
N TYR A 263 -15.31 30.17 -21.80
CA TYR A 263 -15.96 28.87 -21.59
C TYR A 263 -16.78 28.86 -20.29
N ALA A 264 -16.29 29.47 -19.21
CA ALA A 264 -17.06 29.62 -17.99
C ALA A 264 -18.32 30.47 -18.20
N ALA A 265 -18.28 31.51 -19.05
CA ALA A 265 -19.50 32.25 -19.42
C ALA A 265 -20.54 31.36 -20.11
N PHE A 266 -20.10 30.44 -20.98
CA PHE A 266 -20.95 29.41 -21.56
C PHE A 266 -21.55 28.47 -20.50
N LEU A 267 -20.75 27.96 -19.57
CA LEU A 267 -21.24 27.08 -18.50
C LEU A 267 -22.24 27.79 -17.57
N ARG A 268 -21.99 29.06 -17.22
CA ARG A 268 -22.94 29.90 -16.48
C ARG A 268 -24.26 30.05 -17.24
N GLY A 269 -24.20 30.14 -18.57
CA GLY A 269 -25.37 30.12 -19.44
C GLY A 269 -26.21 28.84 -19.33
N LEU A 270 -25.58 27.69 -19.07
CA LEU A 270 -26.28 26.41 -18.87
C LEU A 270 -26.93 26.30 -17.48
N ILE A 271 -26.26 26.80 -16.43
CA ILE A 271 -26.78 26.75 -15.05
C ILE A 271 -27.67 27.95 -14.67
N ASN A 272 -27.86 28.91 -15.58
CA ASN A 272 -28.69 30.09 -15.34
C ASN A 272 -30.15 29.70 -15.04
N THR A 273 -30.74 30.28 -14.01
CA THR A 273 -32.12 29.94 -13.59
C THR A 273 -33.20 30.76 -14.31
N SER A 274 -32.87 31.94 -14.82
CA SER A 274 -33.81 32.89 -15.44
C SER A 274 -33.98 32.63 -16.94
N ASN A 275 -32.88 32.53 -17.69
CA ASN A 275 -32.90 32.27 -19.12
C ASN A 275 -31.74 31.34 -19.51
N PRO A 276 -31.77 30.06 -19.09
CA PRO A 276 -30.73 29.12 -19.46
C PRO A 276 -30.71 28.89 -20.96
N LEU A 277 -29.50 28.65 -21.47
CA LEU A 277 -29.31 27.89 -22.71
C LEU A 277 -30.14 26.59 -22.63
N ILE A 278 -30.78 26.19 -23.72
CA ILE A 278 -31.69 25.04 -23.77
C ILE A 278 -31.00 23.77 -23.29
N MET A 279 -29.71 23.60 -23.61
CA MET A 279 -28.94 22.46 -23.14
C MET A 279 -28.96 22.32 -21.60
N GLY A 280 -28.98 23.42 -20.84
CA GLY A 280 -29.11 23.37 -19.38
C GLY A 280 -30.43 22.74 -18.89
N ARG A 281 -31.51 22.90 -19.68
CA ARG A 281 -32.81 22.23 -19.46
C ARG A 281 -32.78 20.74 -19.82
N LEU A 282 -31.84 20.33 -20.68
CA LEU A 282 -31.71 18.96 -21.17
C LEU A 282 -30.69 18.13 -20.39
N LEU A 283 -29.80 18.75 -19.59
CA LEU A 283 -28.94 18.02 -18.67
C LEU A 283 -29.80 17.23 -17.66
N ALA A 284 -29.58 15.93 -17.53
CA ALA A 284 -30.29 15.09 -16.57
C ALA A 284 -29.38 13.94 -16.12
N PRO A 285 -29.51 13.46 -14.87
CA PRO A 285 -28.77 12.28 -14.44
C PRO A 285 -29.26 11.06 -15.24
N THR A 286 -28.39 10.07 -15.42
CA THR A 286 -28.67 8.86 -16.23
C THR A 286 -30.00 8.20 -15.92
N ALA A 287 -30.40 8.15 -14.64
CA ALA A 287 -31.66 7.53 -14.23
C ALA A 287 -32.92 8.21 -14.81
N SER A 288 -32.84 9.49 -15.20
CA SER A 288 -33.96 10.25 -15.77
C SER A 288 -33.66 10.87 -17.14
N ASP A 289 -32.47 10.63 -17.70
CA ASP A 289 -32.09 11.12 -19.01
C ASP A 289 -32.47 10.09 -20.10
N PRO A 290 -33.45 10.37 -20.97
CA PRO A 290 -33.86 9.45 -22.02
C PRO A 290 -32.84 9.31 -23.16
N TYR A 291 -31.79 10.13 -23.17
CA TYR A 291 -30.77 10.17 -24.22
C TYR A 291 -29.44 9.54 -23.79
N ALA A 292 -29.27 9.30 -22.48
CA ALA A 292 -28.05 8.74 -21.91
C ALA A 292 -27.81 7.31 -22.40
N VAL A 293 -26.57 7.03 -22.78
CA VAL A 293 -26.09 5.73 -23.21
C VAL A 293 -24.83 5.35 -22.43
N CYS A 294 -24.72 4.07 -22.09
CA CYS A 294 -23.51 3.57 -21.44
C CYS A 294 -22.34 3.58 -22.44
N THR A 295 -21.12 3.75 -21.94
CA THR A 295 -19.96 4.05 -22.80
C THR A 295 -18.82 3.05 -22.72
N ASN A 296 -18.78 2.20 -21.71
CA ASN A 296 -17.63 1.33 -21.43
C ASN A 296 -17.76 -0.04 -22.12
N PRO A 297 -17.00 -0.35 -23.18
CA PRO A 297 -17.09 -1.65 -23.85
C PRO A 297 -16.51 -2.81 -23.02
N ALA A 298 -15.73 -2.50 -21.97
CA ALA A 298 -15.19 -3.49 -21.04
C ALA A 298 -16.17 -3.85 -19.92
N ASP A 299 -17.23 -3.07 -19.73
CA ASP A 299 -18.28 -3.36 -18.76
C ASP A 299 -19.31 -4.34 -19.36
N PRO A 300 -19.48 -5.55 -18.78
CA PRO A 300 -20.50 -6.50 -19.21
C PRO A 300 -21.93 -5.96 -19.16
N ALA A 301 -22.20 -4.97 -18.31
CA ALA A 301 -23.50 -4.29 -18.23
C ALA A 301 -23.74 -3.32 -19.41
N CYS A 302 -22.71 -3.06 -20.22
CA CYS A 302 -22.76 -2.15 -21.36
C CYS A 302 -22.43 -2.82 -22.72
N PRO A 303 -23.20 -3.83 -23.16
CA PRO A 303 -22.92 -4.56 -24.39
C PRO A 303 -23.09 -3.73 -25.68
N SER A 304 -23.75 -2.57 -25.58
CA SER A 304 -23.98 -1.66 -26.71
C SER A 304 -22.76 -0.78 -27.01
N ALA A 305 -21.91 -0.46 -26.04
CA ALA A 305 -20.73 0.38 -26.29
C ALA A 305 -19.73 -0.31 -27.22
N LYS A 306 -19.18 0.46 -28.17
CA LYS A 306 -18.27 -0.03 -29.21
C LYS A 306 -16.88 0.59 -29.11
N LYS A 307 -16.80 1.89 -28.83
CA LYS A 307 -15.53 2.63 -28.79
C LYS A 307 -15.59 3.75 -27.77
N SER A 308 -14.69 3.75 -26.79
CA SER A 308 -14.60 4.79 -25.76
C SER A 308 -13.16 5.28 -25.57
N PRO A 309 -12.93 6.59 -25.37
CA PRO A 309 -11.62 7.15 -25.10
C PRO A 309 -11.15 6.84 -23.67
N LEU A 310 -12.05 6.42 -22.78
CA LEU A 310 -11.73 6.10 -21.38
C LEU A 310 -11.03 4.75 -21.21
N GLN A 311 -11.03 3.91 -22.26
CA GLN A 311 -10.31 2.61 -22.29
C GLN A 311 -10.63 1.69 -21.09
N GLY A 312 -11.88 1.72 -20.61
CA GLY A 312 -12.35 0.88 -19.51
C GLY A 312 -11.98 1.35 -18.10
N LYS A 313 -11.40 2.55 -17.96
CA LYS A 313 -11.02 3.10 -16.64
C LYS A 313 -12.22 3.56 -15.83
N GLU A 314 -13.24 4.09 -16.49
CA GLU A 314 -14.48 4.56 -15.89
C GLU A 314 -15.66 4.08 -16.75
N SER A 315 -16.81 3.95 -16.11
CA SER A 315 -18.09 3.48 -16.67
C SER A 315 -19.12 4.60 -16.69
N TYR A 316 -18.69 5.78 -17.10
CA TYR A 316 -19.53 6.96 -17.31
C TYR A 316 -20.59 6.73 -18.41
N HIS A 317 -21.64 7.54 -18.37
CA HIS A 317 -22.61 7.63 -19.45
C HIS A 317 -22.32 8.82 -20.36
N TYR A 318 -22.86 8.78 -21.58
CA TYR A 318 -22.81 9.87 -22.54
C TYR A 318 -24.23 10.23 -22.96
N SER A 319 -24.52 11.52 -23.05
CA SER A 319 -25.83 12.02 -23.47
C SER A 319 -25.64 12.99 -24.64
N LEU A 320 -26.35 14.12 -24.68
CA LEU A 320 -26.36 15.06 -25.78
C LEU A 320 -25.02 15.83 -25.88
N ALA A 321 -24.00 15.19 -26.46
CA ALA A 321 -22.64 15.68 -26.67
C ALA A 321 -21.87 16.06 -25.38
N HIS A 322 -22.20 15.43 -24.26
CA HIS A 322 -21.52 15.59 -22.98
C HIS A 322 -21.50 14.25 -22.20
N TRP A 323 -20.53 14.13 -21.29
CA TRP A 323 -20.42 13.03 -20.34
C TRP A 323 -21.28 13.27 -19.11
N ILE A 324 -21.80 12.18 -18.54
CA ILE A 324 -22.35 12.13 -17.19
C ILE A 324 -21.37 11.29 -16.37
N GLU A 325 -20.71 11.90 -15.38
CA GLU A 325 -19.64 11.31 -14.58
C GLU A 325 -20.20 10.47 -13.42
N ASP A 326 -20.91 9.40 -13.76
CA ASP A 326 -21.67 8.55 -12.84
C ASP A 326 -21.09 7.14 -12.68
N ASP A 327 -19.76 7.00 -12.75
CA ASP A 327 -19.10 5.71 -12.51
C ASP A 327 -19.49 5.19 -11.11
N PRO A 328 -19.88 3.90 -10.98
CA PRO A 328 -20.34 3.35 -9.71
C PRO A 328 -19.34 3.42 -8.54
N GLN A 329 -18.04 3.54 -8.82
CA GLN A 329 -16.99 3.52 -7.78
C GLN A 329 -16.65 4.91 -7.27
N ASN A 330 -16.56 5.90 -8.16
CA ASN A 330 -16.00 7.22 -7.86
C ASN A 330 -16.77 8.40 -8.51
N GLY A 331 -17.83 8.12 -9.28
CA GLY A 331 -18.63 9.13 -9.96
C GLY A 331 -19.47 9.96 -9.00
N ASP A 332 -19.61 11.25 -9.31
CA ASP A 332 -20.40 12.21 -8.54
C ASP A 332 -21.59 12.78 -9.31
N GLY A 333 -21.84 12.27 -10.52
CA GLY A 333 -22.96 12.65 -11.37
C GLY A 333 -22.79 14.01 -12.05
N ALA A 334 -21.59 14.59 -12.06
CA ALA A 334 -21.31 15.82 -12.78
C ALA A 334 -21.45 15.65 -14.31
N TYR A 335 -21.69 16.76 -15.01
CA TYR A 335 -21.76 16.82 -16.46
C TYR A 335 -20.47 17.43 -17.00
N SER A 336 -19.84 16.85 -18.00
CA SER A 336 -18.54 17.35 -18.50
C SER A 336 -18.28 17.10 -19.98
N SER A 337 -17.20 17.70 -20.50
CA SER A 337 -16.71 17.41 -21.85
C SER A 337 -15.20 17.60 -21.95
N ALA A 338 -14.42 16.68 -21.36
CA ALA A 338 -12.96 16.77 -21.36
C ALA A 338 -12.37 16.80 -22.79
N GLY A 339 -11.46 17.74 -23.02
CA GLY A 339 -10.70 17.93 -24.24
C GLY A 339 -9.42 17.11 -24.25
N ALA A 340 -9.06 16.51 -25.38
CA ALA A 340 -7.88 15.67 -25.54
C ALA A 340 -6.58 16.34 -25.06
N TYR A 341 -6.45 17.65 -25.22
CA TYR A 341 -5.29 18.43 -24.81
C TYR A 341 -5.31 18.85 -23.32
N GLY A 342 -6.30 18.46 -22.52
CA GLY A 342 -6.32 18.73 -21.08
C GLY A 342 -7.26 19.84 -20.62
N PHE A 343 -8.01 20.47 -21.52
CA PHE A 343 -9.07 21.40 -21.13
C PHE A 343 -10.28 20.62 -20.58
N TYR A 344 -10.76 20.94 -19.39
CA TYR A 344 -11.79 20.17 -18.70
C TYR A 344 -12.88 21.08 -18.12
N PRO A 345 -14.03 21.22 -18.81
CA PRO A 345 -15.21 21.92 -18.29
C PRO A 345 -16.17 20.96 -17.60
N TRP A 346 -16.83 21.41 -16.53
CA TRP A 346 -17.83 20.62 -15.83
C TRP A 346 -18.97 21.47 -15.21
N ILE A 347 -20.10 20.84 -14.94
CA ILE A 347 -21.22 21.33 -14.12
C ILE A 347 -21.53 20.26 -13.06
N ASP A 348 -21.69 20.64 -11.79
CA ASP A 348 -21.99 19.67 -10.75
C ASP A 348 -23.39 19.05 -10.91
N ALA A 349 -23.65 17.93 -10.25
CA ALA A 349 -24.93 17.22 -10.37
C ALA A 349 -26.14 18.09 -10.00
N SER A 350 -26.00 19.04 -9.07
CA SER A 350 -27.07 19.96 -8.67
C SER A 350 -27.31 21.11 -9.66
N LYS A 351 -26.38 21.31 -10.61
CA LYS A 351 -26.34 22.45 -11.54
C LYS A 351 -26.29 23.80 -10.83
N THR A 352 -25.69 23.83 -9.65
CA THR A 352 -25.48 25.06 -8.88
C THR A 352 -24.14 25.69 -9.25
N TYR A 353 -23.15 24.84 -9.51
CA TYR A 353 -21.78 25.22 -9.76
C TYR A 353 -21.30 24.68 -11.10
N ALA A 354 -20.47 25.47 -11.74
CA ALA A 354 -19.71 25.10 -12.92
C ALA A 354 -18.23 25.31 -12.66
N GLY A 355 -17.37 24.62 -13.40
CA GLY A 355 -15.94 24.87 -13.29
C GLY A 355 -15.19 24.52 -14.55
N VAL A 356 -13.98 25.07 -14.63
CA VAL A 356 -13.04 24.84 -15.72
C VAL A 356 -11.68 24.53 -15.11
N LEU A 357 -11.03 23.48 -15.60
CA LEU A 357 -9.58 23.31 -15.50
C LEU A 357 -9.00 23.48 -16.91
N ALA A 358 -8.24 24.55 -17.13
CA ALA A 358 -7.73 24.95 -18.42
C ALA A 358 -6.22 24.70 -18.54
N ARG A 359 -5.87 23.80 -19.45
CA ARG A 359 -4.52 23.59 -19.98
C ARG A 359 -4.63 23.02 -21.40
N ALA A 360 -3.56 23.16 -22.18
CA ALA A 360 -3.47 22.62 -23.54
C ALA A 360 -2.11 22.00 -23.76
N ASP A 361 -2.03 20.69 -23.49
CA ASP A 361 -0.89 19.85 -23.73
C ASP A 361 -0.96 19.17 -25.11
N THR A 362 -0.35 19.82 -26.10
CA THR A 362 -0.30 19.34 -27.48
C THR A 362 0.89 18.43 -27.77
N ASN A 363 1.81 18.23 -26.81
CA ASN A 363 3.04 17.44 -26.97
C ASN A 363 2.96 16.11 -26.21
N HIS A 364 1.89 15.35 -26.45
CA HIS A 364 1.67 14.05 -25.79
C HIS A 364 1.99 12.89 -26.75
N THR A 365 2.55 11.81 -26.21
CA THR A 365 2.73 10.55 -26.96
C THR A 365 1.50 9.65 -26.79
N ALA A 366 1.31 8.66 -27.68
CA ALA A 366 0.19 7.72 -27.59
C ALA A 366 0.16 6.89 -26.29
N ASN A 367 1.31 6.76 -25.59
CA ASN A 367 1.44 6.05 -24.32
C ASN A 367 1.25 6.96 -23.09
N ASP A 368 1.17 8.27 -23.31
CA ASP A 368 0.93 9.22 -22.24
C ASP A 368 -0.56 9.22 -21.94
N PHE A 369 -0.95 8.91 -20.71
CA PHE A 369 -2.36 8.89 -20.31
C PHE A 369 -3.01 10.22 -20.76
N GLN A 370 -4.05 10.15 -21.62
CA GLN A 370 -4.55 11.30 -22.37
C GLN A 370 -4.68 12.56 -21.46
N PRO A 371 -4.09 13.71 -21.85
CA PRO A 371 -4.09 14.91 -21.00
C PRO A 371 -5.48 15.31 -20.47
N GLY A 372 -6.52 15.14 -21.29
CA GLY A 372 -7.92 15.34 -20.89
C GLY A 372 -8.35 14.54 -19.66
N TYR A 373 -8.03 13.24 -19.62
CA TYR A 373 -8.40 12.36 -18.50
C TYR A 373 -7.65 12.75 -17.23
N ARG A 374 -6.36 13.08 -17.32
CA ARG A 374 -5.59 13.54 -16.14
C ARG A 374 -6.15 14.85 -15.56
N SER A 375 -6.50 15.80 -16.43
CA SER A 375 -7.16 17.05 -16.05
C SER A 375 -8.52 16.80 -15.41
N GLN A 376 -9.30 15.86 -15.94
CA GLN A 376 -10.58 15.45 -15.34
C GLN A 376 -10.37 14.95 -13.90
N GLN A 377 -9.40 14.05 -13.65
CA GLN A 377 -9.11 13.54 -12.31
C GLN A 377 -8.70 14.65 -11.33
N CYS A 378 -7.86 15.60 -11.76
CA CYS A 378 -7.55 16.78 -10.94
C CYS A 378 -8.79 17.66 -10.70
N GLY A 379 -9.57 17.94 -11.75
CA GLY A 379 -10.78 18.75 -11.64
C GLY A 379 -11.85 18.13 -10.73
N MET A 380 -12.00 16.81 -10.75
CA MET A 380 -12.84 16.05 -9.80
C MET A 380 -12.36 16.26 -8.37
N ALA A 381 -11.05 16.17 -8.10
CA ALA A 381 -10.50 16.41 -6.76
C ALA A 381 -10.75 17.84 -6.25
N ILE A 382 -10.58 18.85 -7.13
CA ILE A 382 -10.88 20.25 -6.82
C ILE A 382 -12.38 20.44 -6.55
N ARG A 383 -13.23 19.91 -7.43
CA ARG A 383 -14.70 19.96 -7.30
C ARG A 383 -15.17 19.31 -6.00
N GLN A 384 -14.70 18.11 -5.69
CA GLN A 384 -15.05 17.40 -4.46
C GLN A 384 -14.61 18.16 -3.21
N ALA A 385 -13.40 18.72 -3.20
CA ALA A 385 -12.92 19.54 -2.08
C ALA A 385 -13.79 20.81 -1.90
N PHE A 386 -14.19 21.45 -3.00
CA PHE A 386 -15.08 22.60 -2.99
C PHE A 386 -16.47 22.24 -2.45
N LEU A 387 -17.12 21.21 -3.00
CA LEU A 387 -18.49 20.84 -2.63
C LEU A 387 -18.60 20.37 -1.18
N ASN A 388 -17.55 19.69 -0.67
CA ASN A 388 -17.54 19.14 0.69
C ASN A 388 -17.01 20.12 1.75
N GLY A 389 -16.31 21.19 1.36
CA GLY A 389 -15.67 22.12 2.29
C GLY A 389 -14.47 21.54 3.06
N VAL A 390 -13.92 20.41 2.62
CA VAL A 390 -12.82 19.67 3.30
C VAL A 390 -11.72 19.33 2.29
N SER A 391 -10.45 19.51 2.66
CA SER A 391 -9.29 19.10 1.85
C SER A 391 -9.18 17.58 1.74
N GLN A 392 -8.84 17.05 0.55
CA GLN A 392 -8.69 15.60 0.35
C GLN A 392 -7.40 15.06 1.01
N PRO A 393 -7.47 13.95 1.78
CA PRO A 393 -6.32 13.42 2.49
C PRO A 393 -5.39 12.59 1.59
N ARG A 394 -4.07 12.65 1.83
CA ARG A 394 -3.01 11.95 1.07
C ARG A 394 -3.04 10.44 1.33
N PRO A 395 -2.69 9.57 0.36
CA PRO A 395 -2.54 8.13 0.65
C PRO A 395 -1.55 7.87 1.80
N SER A 396 -1.92 6.94 2.70
CA SER A 396 -1.07 6.47 3.79
C SER A 396 -0.73 4.99 3.60
N GLN A 397 0.31 4.52 4.27
CA GLN A 397 0.68 3.11 4.29
C GLN A 397 0.75 2.61 5.74
N THR A 398 0.05 1.51 6.03
CA THR A 398 0.11 0.85 7.33
C THR A 398 0.91 -0.45 7.19
N THR A 399 1.89 -0.67 8.06
CA THR A 399 2.63 -1.93 8.20
C THR A 399 2.38 -2.52 9.59
N LEU A 400 2.51 -3.84 9.73
CA LEU A 400 2.16 -4.57 10.96
C LEU A 400 3.25 -5.58 11.32
N THR A 401 3.66 -5.57 12.59
CA THR A 401 4.58 -6.56 13.19
C THR A 401 3.97 -7.15 14.47
N SER A 402 4.48 -8.32 14.88
CA SER A 402 4.13 -9.00 16.13
C SER A 402 5.42 -9.34 16.89
N SER A 403 5.45 -9.12 18.20
CA SER A 403 6.61 -9.42 19.04
C SER A 403 6.84 -10.92 19.24
N PHE A 404 5.80 -11.75 19.07
CA PHE A 404 5.90 -13.22 19.14
C PHE A 404 5.24 -13.87 17.94
N ASN A 405 6.01 -14.55 17.08
CA ASN A 405 5.46 -15.39 16.02
C ASN A 405 6.49 -16.47 15.58
N PRO A 406 6.29 -17.76 15.91
CA PRO A 406 5.15 -18.33 16.64
C PRO A 406 5.10 -17.92 18.12
N MET A 407 3.93 -18.04 18.74
CA MET A 407 3.70 -17.78 20.18
C MET A 407 3.04 -18.98 20.87
N LEU A 408 3.22 -19.13 22.18
CA LEU A 408 2.48 -20.14 22.95
C LEU A 408 1.04 -19.66 23.26
N SER A 409 0.08 -20.58 23.34
CA SER A 409 -1.29 -20.26 23.79
C SER A 409 -1.29 -19.70 25.22
N ASN A 410 -2.15 -18.71 25.51
CA ASN A 410 -2.20 -17.97 26.78
C ASN A 410 -0.96 -17.10 27.07
N GLN A 411 -0.15 -16.80 26.05
CA GLN A 411 0.89 -15.78 26.12
C GLN A 411 0.35 -14.47 25.52
N ALA A 412 0.74 -13.34 26.05
CA ALA A 412 0.48 -12.04 25.42
C ALA A 412 1.51 -11.76 24.33
N THR A 413 1.06 -11.20 23.21
CA THR A 413 1.90 -10.63 22.16
C THR A 413 1.59 -9.17 21.94
N THR A 414 2.63 -8.40 21.63
CA THR A 414 2.52 -6.99 21.28
C THR A 414 2.52 -6.87 19.77
N LEU A 415 1.43 -6.35 19.23
CA LEU A 415 1.25 -6.00 17.83
C LEU A 415 1.56 -4.52 17.67
N ILE A 416 2.40 -4.17 16.72
CA ILE A 416 2.75 -2.79 16.40
C ILE A 416 2.34 -2.50 14.97
N ALA A 417 1.48 -1.50 14.80
CA ALA A 417 1.13 -0.97 13.50
C ALA A 417 1.84 0.37 13.28
N THR A 418 2.70 0.45 12.27
CA THR A 418 3.40 1.67 11.88
C THR A 418 2.68 2.30 10.69
N VAL A 419 2.31 3.58 10.82
CA VAL A 419 1.62 4.35 9.78
C VAL A 419 2.56 5.39 9.19
N ALA A 420 2.85 5.26 7.90
CA ALA A 420 3.57 6.25 7.12
C ALA A 420 2.59 7.19 6.42
N GLY A 421 2.80 8.50 6.59
CA GLY A 421 1.97 9.55 6.01
C GLY A 421 2.47 10.94 6.40
N THR A 422 1.63 11.95 6.23
CA THR A 422 1.91 13.34 6.62
C THR A 422 1.48 13.56 8.06
N ALA A 423 2.40 13.38 9.01
CA ALA A 423 2.14 13.45 10.46
C ALA A 423 0.83 12.73 10.90
N PRO A 424 0.70 11.41 10.67
CA PRO A 424 -0.55 10.69 10.91
C PRO A 424 -1.04 10.78 12.35
N THR A 425 -2.35 10.93 12.51
CA THR A 425 -3.10 10.96 13.77
C THR A 425 -4.31 10.02 13.67
N GLY A 426 -5.03 9.79 14.76
CA GLY A 426 -6.21 8.91 14.77
C GLY A 426 -5.91 7.56 15.38
N THR A 427 -6.57 6.50 14.88
CA THR A 427 -6.55 5.18 15.55
C THR A 427 -6.36 4.02 14.59
N VAL A 428 -5.89 2.90 15.13
CA VAL A 428 -5.75 1.62 14.44
C VAL A 428 -6.63 0.56 15.12
N THR A 429 -7.30 -0.25 14.32
CA THR A 429 -8.01 -1.46 14.79
C THR A 429 -7.22 -2.69 14.37
N PHE A 430 -6.92 -3.58 15.32
CA PHE A 430 -6.25 -4.85 15.10
C PHE A 430 -7.28 -5.96 15.13
N SER A 431 -7.28 -6.87 14.15
CA SER A 431 -8.23 -7.97 14.09
C SER A 431 -7.58 -9.28 13.66
N LEU A 432 -8.05 -10.40 14.20
CA LEU A 432 -7.65 -11.77 13.87
C LEU A 432 -8.83 -12.47 13.17
N GLY A 433 -8.67 -12.82 11.90
CA GLY A 433 -9.75 -13.47 11.13
C GLY A 433 -11.05 -12.65 11.11
N GLY A 434 -10.95 -11.31 11.18
CA GLY A 434 -12.09 -10.39 11.26
C GLY A 434 -12.62 -10.10 12.67
N THR A 435 -12.17 -10.84 13.69
CA THR A 435 -12.53 -10.55 15.10
C THR A 435 -11.58 -9.51 15.68
N ALA A 436 -12.09 -8.41 16.23
CA ALA A 436 -11.24 -7.37 16.80
C ALA A 436 -10.48 -7.88 18.04
N LEU A 437 -9.16 -7.68 18.05
CA LEU A 437 -8.27 -7.90 19.20
C LEU A 437 -8.16 -6.62 20.04
N CYS A 438 -7.90 -5.49 19.37
CA CYS A 438 -7.89 -4.16 19.96
C CYS A 438 -8.66 -3.21 19.03
N THR A 439 -9.56 -2.42 19.60
CA THR A 439 -10.30 -1.37 18.89
C THR A 439 -9.77 -0.01 19.27
N ALA A 440 -9.62 0.88 18.29
CA ALA A 440 -9.26 2.28 18.49
C ALA A 440 -7.92 2.50 19.24
N ALA A 441 -6.89 1.71 18.95
CA ALA A 441 -5.55 1.94 19.48
C ALA A 441 -5.00 3.26 18.93
N ALA A 442 -4.65 4.19 19.81
CA ALA A 442 -4.19 5.52 19.41
C ALA A 442 -2.80 5.47 18.74
N LEU A 443 -2.62 6.28 17.70
CA LEU A 443 -1.30 6.54 17.12
C LEU A 443 -0.49 7.47 18.03
N ASN A 444 0.77 7.11 18.28
CA ASN A 444 1.73 7.89 19.03
C ASN A 444 3.04 8.02 18.25
N THR A 445 3.70 9.17 18.35
CA THR A 445 5.01 9.38 17.73
C THR A 445 6.11 8.78 18.61
N VAL A 446 6.87 7.84 18.07
CA VAL A 446 8.02 7.20 18.72
C VAL A 446 9.25 7.47 17.85
N GLY A 447 10.09 8.42 18.25
CA GLY A 447 11.21 8.89 17.42
C GLY A 447 10.71 9.51 16.11
N THR A 448 11.05 8.91 14.97
CA THR A 448 10.60 9.33 13.61
C THR A 448 9.42 8.52 13.08
N GLN A 449 8.96 7.51 13.84
CA GLN A 449 7.87 6.61 13.46
C GLN A 449 6.57 7.04 14.15
N VAL A 450 5.43 6.69 13.56
CA VAL A 450 4.10 6.90 14.15
C VAL A 450 3.43 5.54 14.27
N GLU A 451 3.17 5.11 15.50
CA GLU A 451 2.84 3.73 15.82
C GLU A 451 1.60 3.62 16.70
N ALA A 452 0.80 2.57 16.46
CA ALA A 452 -0.23 2.12 17.38
C ALA A 452 0.18 0.76 17.94
N VAL A 453 -0.03 0.55 19.24
CA VAL A 453 0.36 -0.67 19.96
C VAL A 453 -0.89 -1.39 20.47
N CYS A 454 -0.94 -2.70 20.28
CA CYS A 454 -1.99 -3.58 20.79
C CYS A 454 -1.35 -4.77 21.50
N VAL A 455 -1.65 -4.97 22.79
CA VAL A 455 -1.28 -6.17 23.52
C VAL A 455 -2.47 -7.12 23.49
N ALA A 456 -2.29 -8.30 22.90
CA ALA A 456 -3.35 -9.29 22.70
C ALA A 456 -2.89 -10.70 23.06
N GLU A 457 -3.83 -11.58 23.39
CA GLU A 457 -3.58 -13.00 23.68
C GLU A 457 -4.35 -13.90 22.69
N PRO A 458 -3.93 -13.96 21.40
CA PRO A 458 -4.53 -14.88 20.43
C PRO A 458 -4.52 -16.32 20.94
N GLN A 459 -5.70 -16.96 20.96
CA GLN A 459 -5.84 -18.36 21.38
C GLN A 459 -5.69 -19.34 20.21
N VAL A 460 -5.74 -18.84 18.98
CA VAL A 460 -5.71 -19.62 17.75
C VAL A 460 -4.84 -18.95 16.70
N SER A 461 -4.21 -19.75 15.84
CA SER A 461 -3.48 -19.26 14.67
C SER A 461 -4.43 -18.60 13.67
N GLY A 462 -3.95 -17.56 12.97
CA GLY A 462 -4.72 -16.90 11.92
C GLY A 462 -4.08 -15.62 11.41
N ALA A 463 -4.70 -15.02 10.39
CA ALA A 463 -4.22 -13.77 9.81
C ALA A 463 -4.68 -12.58 10.66
N ILE A 464 -3.71 -11.78 11.13
CA ILE A 464 -3.92 -10.51 11.82
C ILE A 464 -3.79 -9.38 10.81
N VAL A 465 -4.70 -8.41 10.88
CA VAL A 465 -4.69 -7.19 10.04
C VAL A 465 -4.84 -5.96 10.93
N ALA A 466 -4.09 -4.90 10.60
CA ALA A 466 -4.19 -3.59 11.23
C ALA A 466 -4.82 -2.59 10.26
N GLN A 467 -5.92 -1.95 10.67
CA GLN A 467 -6.65 -0.97 9.87
C GLN A 467 -6.57 0.41 10.51
N TYR A 468 -5.89 1.34 9.82
CA TYR A 468 -5.80 2.73 10.20
C TYR A 468 -7.05 3.51 9.76
N SER A 469 -7.62 4.30 10.67
CA SER A 469 -8.87 5.04 10.46
C SER A 469 -8.78 6.19 9.46
N GLY A 470 -7.58 6.66 9.12
CA GLY A 470 -7.39 7.93 8.42
C GLY A 470 -7.52 9.15 9.35
N ASP A 471 -7.17 10.32 8.82
CA ASP A 471 -7.35 11.65 9.41
C ASP A 471 -7.51 12.73 8.31
N ALA A 472 -7.51 14.00 8.69
CA ALA A 472 -7.69 15.13 7.76
C ALA A 472 -6.59 15.26 6.69
N SER A 473 -5.39 14.71 6.95
CA SER A 473 -4.23 14.77 6.06
C SER A 473 -3.90 13.42 5.41
N ASN A 474 -4.43 12.31 5.94
CA ASN A 474 -4.05 10.94 5.59
C ASN A 474 -5.28 10.05 5.37
N ALA A 475 -5.38 9.45 4.18
CA ALA A 475 -6.46 8.54 3.85
C ALA A 475 -6.37 7.27 4.73
N PRO A 476 -7.50 6.58 5.01
CA PRO A 476 -7.47 5.29 5.69
C PRO A 476 -6.62 4.27 4.92
N SER A 477 -5.94 3.37 5.63
CA SER A 477 -5.16 2.29 5.01
C SER A 477 -5.21 1.02 5.85
N THR A 478 -4.86 -0.11 5.24
CA THR A 478 -4.88 -1.44 5.89
C THR A 478 -3.56 -2.15 5.62
N SER A 479 -3.01 -2.83 6.63
CA SER A 479 -1.78 -3.59 6.50
C SER A 479 -1.96 -4.82 5.60
N ALA A 480 -0.85 -5.36 5.09
CA ALA A 480 -0.84 -6.74 4.64
C ALA A 480 -1.20 -7.68 5.82
N PRO A 481 -1.83 -8.85 5.57
CA PRO A 481 -2.12 -9.81 6.63
C PRO A 481 -0.84 -10.42 7.21
N LEU A 482 -0.69 -10.39 8.53
CA LEU A 482 0.35 -11.08 9.29
C LEU A 482 -0.17 -12.44 9.75
N ASN A 483 0.39 -13.54 9.26
CA ASN A 483 0.00 -14.88 9.69
C ASN A 483 0.59 -15.18 11.07
N GLN A 484 -0.24 -15.05 12.11
CA GLN A 484 0.12 -15.37 13.49
C GLN A 484 -0.02 -16.87 13.73
N SER A 485 1.06 -17.52 14.16
CA SER A 485 1.05 -18.92 14.59
C SER A 485 0.96 -18.99 16.11
N VAL A 486 0.02 -19.79 16.63
CA VAL A 486 -0.19 -20.09 18.05
C VAL A 486 0.04 -21.58 18.28
N VAL A 487 1.01 -21.91 19.12
CA VAL A 487 1.35 -23.26 19.55
C VAL A 487 0.65 -23.56 20.88
N PRO A 488 -0.25 -24.56 20.95
CA PRO A 488 -0.90 -24.94 22.21
C PRO A 488 0.13 -25.35 23.26
N VAL A 489 -0.03 -24.88 24.50
CA VAL A 489 0.77 -25.39 25.62
C VAL A 489 0.25 -26.77 26.01
N ALA A 490 1.03 -27.82 25.73
CA ALA A 490 0.78 -29.17 26.22
C ALA A 490 1.60 -29.47 27.49
N ALA A 491 1.23 -30.54 28.20
CA ALA A 491 2.12 -31.14 29.19
C ALA A 491 3.35 -31.68 28.45
N PHE A 492 4.53 -31.20 28.84
CA PHE A 492 5.78 -31.47 28.16
C PHE A 492 6.83 -31.82 29.20
N ASN A 493 7.59 -32.90 28.99
CA ASN A 493 8.65 -33.35 29.88
C ASN A 493 9.96 -32.63 29.54
N PRO A 494 10.44 -31.62 30.29
CA PRO A 494 11.71 -30.96 30.01
C PRO A 494 12.95 -31.79 30.41
N ASP A 495 12.78 -32.87 31.16
CA ASP A 495 13.84 -33.77 31.62
C ASP A 495 14.15 -34.83 30.54
N GLN A 496 14.69 -34.38 29.40
CA GLN A 496 15.03 -35.23 28.26
C GLN A 496 16.22 -34.69 27.48
N PHE A 497 17.09 -35.58 26.97
CA PHE A 497 18.24 -35.18 26.17
C PHE A 497 17.84 -34.59 24.81
N GLY A 498 16.71 -35.03 24.25
CA GLY A 498 16.16 -34.52 22.99
C GLY A 498 15.92 -33.00 22.92
N LEU A 499 15.96 -32.28 24.04
CA LEU A 499 15.90 -30.81 24.08
C LEU A 499 17.25 -30.13 23.83
N THR A 500 18.36 -30.86 24.01
CA THR A 500 19.71 -30.40 23.68
C THR A 500 19.74 -29.94 22.21
N GLY A 501 20.35 -28.78 21.98
CA GLY A 501 20.53 -28.23 20.64
C GLY A 501 20.52 -26.71 20.57
N THR A 502 20.43 -26.19 19.35
CA THR A 502 20.50 -24.75 19.04
C THR A 502 19.10 -24.15 18.86
N TRP A 503 18.88 -23.02 19.51
CA TRP A 503 17.59 -22.31 19.55
C TRP A 503 17.78 -20.81 19.33
N TYR A 504 16.91 -20.19 18.53
CA TYR A 504 17.02 -18.76 18.18
C TYR A 504 15.65 -18.12 17.98
N ASN A 505 15.59 -16.80 18.05
CA ASN A 505 14.38 -16.06 17.67
C ASN A 505 14.48 -15.66 16.19
N PRO A 506 13.60 -16.16 15.29
CA PRO A 506 13.60 -15.73 13.89
C PRO A 506 13.41 -14.22 13.70
N ALA A 507 12.68 -13.55 14.59
CA ALA A 507 12.41 -12.11 14.51
C ALA A 507 13.64 -11.25 14.91
N THR A 508 14.54 -11.78 15.73
CA THR A 508 15.76 -11.08 16.20
C THR A 508 17.01 -11.90 15.92
N SER A 509 17.07 -12.49 14.71
CA SER A 509 18.11 -13.44 14.29
C SER A 509 19.54 -12.90 14.47
N GLY A 510 20.48 -13.79 14.78
CA GLY A 510 21.88 -13.46 15.10
C GLY A 510 22.22 -13.53 16.60
N GLN A 511 21.25 -13.82 17.44
CA GLN A 511 21.38 -14.14 18.86
C GLN A 511 20.57 -15.40 19.21
N GLY A 512 20.86 -16.06 20.32
CA GLY A 512 20.14 -17.27 20.71
C GLY A 512 20.80 -18.09 21.81
N ILE A 513 20.24 -19.28 22.04
CA ILE A 513 20.65 -20.21 23.10
C ILE A 513 21.16 -21.50 22.48
N LEU A 514 22.31 -21.98 22.95
CA LEU A 514 22.69 -23.38 22.80
C LEU A 514 22.47 -24.08 24.13
N LEU A 515 21.63 -25.11 24.10
CA LEU A 515 21.05 -25.77 25.26
C LEU A 515 21.62 -27.18 25.41
N GLN A 516 21.95 -27.59 26.63
CA GLN A 516 22.20 -28.95 27.04
C GLN A 516 21.23 -29.33 28.16
N VAL A 517 20.56 -30.47 28.00
CA VAL A 517 19.81 -31.12 29.07
C VAL A 517 20.50 -32.43 29.42
N LEU A 518 20.80 -32.60 30.70
CA LEU A 518 21.33 -33.82 31.29
C LEU A 518 20.17 -34.49 32.04
N PRO A 519 19.44 -35.41 31.38
CA PRO A 519 18.28 -36.03 31.99
C PRO A 519 18.67 -36.89 33.17
N ASP A 520 17.80 -36.96 34.18
CA ASP A 520 17.98 -37.76 35.40
C ASP A 520 19.31 -37.51 36.16
N HIS A 521 19.98 -36.39 35.90
CA HIS A 521 21.31 -36.10 36.46
C HIS A 521 21.31 -36.02 37.99
N ASN A 522 20.27 -35.41 38.57
CA ASN A 522 20.14 -35.24 40.01
C ASN A 522 19.44 -36.46 40.65
N ALA A 523 18.34 -36.91 40.05
CA ALA A 523 17.57 -38.09 40.43
C ALA A 523 16.64 -38.51 39.28
N ALA A 524 16.02 -39.69 39.35
CA ALA A 524 15.00 -40.08 38.37
C ALA A 524 13.85 -39.05 38.29
N GLY A 525 13.57 -38.55 37.09
CA GLY A 525 12.60 -37.48 36.80
C GLY A 525 13.10 -36.07 37.14
N SER A 526 14.38 -35.92 37.50
CA SER A 526 15.02 -34.64 37.80
C SER A 526 16.42 -34.55 37.18
N GLY A 527 16.52 -33.77 36.11
CA GLY A 527 17.75 -33.50 35.38
C GLY A 527 18.35 -32.13 35.68
N LEU A 528 19.48 -31.87 35.01
CA LEU A 528 20.19 -30.60 35.04
C LEU A 528 20.17 -29.97 33.64
N LEU A 529 19.90 -28.67 33.58
CA LEU A 529 19.93 -27.89 32.35
C LEU A 529 21.07 -26.88 32.43
N PHE A 530 21.87 -26.82 31.36
CA PHE A 530 22.87 -25.78 31.14
C PHE A 530 22.68 -25.18 29.74
N ALA A 531 22.81 -23.86 29.61
CA ALA A 531 22.74 -23.22 28.31
C ALA A 531 23.67 -22.02 28.20
N GLY A 532 24.29 -21.83 27.02
CA GLY A 532 24.95 -20.58 26.65
C GLY A 532 23.94 -19.66 25.95
N PHE A 533 23.79 -18.43 26.44
CA PHE A 533 22.98 -17.39 25.80
C PHE A 533 23.89 -16.34 25.19
N TYR A 534 23.91 -16.29 23.85
CA TYR A 534 24.79 -15.46 23.05
C TYR A 534 23.98 -14.30 22.46
N THR A 535 24.34 -13.07 22.84
CA THR A 535 23.56 -11.87 22.50
C THR A 535 24.47 -10.64 22.40
N PHE A 536 23.87 -9.46 22.35
CA PHE A 536 24.52 -8.16 22.24
C PHE A 536 24.23 -7.31 23.48
N THR A 537 24.95 -6.20 23.62
CA THR A 537 24.61 -5.12 24.54
C THR A 537 23.33 -4.39 24.08
N SER A 538 22.67 -3.71 25.03
CA SER A 538 21.44 -2.95 24.77
C SER A 538 21.68 -1.49 24.38
N ASP A 539 22.92 -1.00 24.47
CA ASP A 539 23.29 0.39 24.15
C ASP A 539 23.45 0.66 22.65
N GLY A 540 23.37 -0.39 21.83
CA GLY A 540 23.42 -0.28 20.38
C GLY A 540 24.83 -0.15 19.80
N ASP A 541 25.88 -0.34 20.61
CA ASP A 541 27.27 -0.30 20.15
C ASP A 541 27.68 -1.55 19.34
N GLY A 542 26.80 -2.57 19.31
CA GLY A 542 27.02 -3.83 18.62
C GLY A 542 27.98 -4.78 19.35
N ALA A 543 28.33 -4.49 20.60
CA ALA A 543 29.20 -5.35 21.40
C ALA A 543 28.51 -6.67 21.73
N ARG A 544 29.28 -7.74 21.63
CA ARG A 544 28.83 -9.10 21.94
C ARG A 544 28.97 -9.36 23.44
N VAL A 545 27.95 -9.96 24.03
CA VAL A 545 27.95 -10.42 25.43
C VAL A 545 27.43 -11.84 25.49
N TRP A 546 27.84 -12.60 26.48
CA TRP A 546 27.31 -13.94 26.72
C TRP A 546 26.90 -14.10 28.19
N TYR A 547 25.84 -14.87 28.38
CA TYR A 547 25.38 -15.34 29.68
C TYR A 547 25.35 -16.86 29.67
N THR A 548 25.34 -17.45 30.86
CA THR A 548 25.04 -18.88 31.02
C THR A 548 23.78 -19.04 31.86
N LEU A 549 22.95 -20.00 31.50
CA LEU A 549 21.75 -20.37 32.23
C LEU A 549 21.98 -21.74 32.85
N GLN A 550 21.65 -21.91 34.13
CA GLN A 550 21.76 -23.20 34.80
C GLN A 550 20.67 -23.39 35.83
N GLY A 551 20.13 -24.61 35.93
CA GLY A 551 19.18 -25.01 36.95
C GLY A 551 18.58 -26.39 36.69
N ASP A 552 17.70 -26.82 37.58
CA ASP A 552 17.09 -28.14 37.51
C ASP A 552 15.90 -28.16 36.53
N VAL A 553 15.72 -29.30 35.87
CA VAL A 553 14.50 -29.64 35.11
C VAL A 553 13.82 -30.82 35.77
N THR A 554 12.48 -30.88 35.68
CA THR A 554 11.70 -31.99 36.22
C THR A 554 10.73 -32.50 35.18
N ASN A 555 10.48 -33.80 35.16
CA ASN A 555 9.62 -34.43 34.16
C ASN A 555 8.14 -34.00 34.20
N THR A 556 7.71 -33.37 35.29
CA THR A 556 6.37 -32.79 35.47
C THR A 556 6.35 -31.25 35.40
N GLY A 557 7.51 -30.61 35.28
CA GLY A 557 7.64 -29.15 35.34
C GLY A 557 7.20 -28.48 34.05
N ALA A 558 6.23 -27.56 34.14
CA ALA A 558 5.79 -26.77 32.98
C ALA A 558 6.85 -25.75 32.49
N ALA A 559 7.87 -25.45 33.31
CA ALA A 559 9.00 -24.60 32.96
C ALA A 559 10.23 -24.92 33.83
N ALA A 560 11.43 -24.74 33.27
CA ALA A 560 12.69 -24.82 33.98
C ALA A 560 13.04 -23.46 34.59
N GLN A 561 13.25 -23.39 35.91
CA GLN A 561 13.67 -22.17 36.60
C GLN A 561 15.21 -22.16 36.71
N LEU A 562 15.84 -21.11 36.18
CA LEU A 562 17.27 -21.06 35.91
C LEU A 562 17.88 -19.80 36.52
N GLY A 563 19.09 -19.92 37.07
CA GLY A 563 19.94 -18.76 37.34
C GLY A 563 20.60 -18.28 36.05
N LEU A 564 20.68 -16.95 35.86
CA LEU A 564 21.48 -16.32 34.80
C LEU A 564 22.82 -15.89 35.38
N TYR A 565 23.92 -16.30 34.76
CA TYR A 565 25.27 -16.04 35.22
C TYR A 565 26.13 -15.35 34.15
N THR A 566 27.02 -14.48 34.61
CA THR A 566 28.08 -13.88 33.80
C THR A 566 29.43 -14.03 34.51
N ALA A 567 30.52 -13.64 33.85
CA ALA A 567 31.87 -13.69 34.42
C ALA A 567 32.04 -12.76 35.65
N THR A 568 32.78 -13.19 36.67
CA THR A 568 33.08 -12.37 37.86
C THR A 568 34.05 -11.22 37.60
N ALA A 569 34.85 -11.29 36.53
CA ALA A 569 35.85 -10.30 36.15
C ALA A 569 36.12 -10.37 34.63
N ALA A 570 36.87 -9.41 34.09
CA ALA A 570 37.40 -9.46 32.73
C ALA A 570 38.38 -10.64 32.58
N GLY A 571 38.20 -11.46 31.55
CA GLY A 571 39.09 -12.58 31.23
C GLY A 571 40.06 -12.27 30.10
N ASN A 572 41.00 -13.17 29.83
CA ASN A 572 41.93 -13.08 28.70
C ASN A 572 41.65 -14.19 27.71
N PHE A 573 41.67 -13.89 26.40
CA PHE A 573 41.57 -14.94 25.39
C PHE A 573 42.66 -16.00 25.59
N ALA A 574 42.25 -17.27 25.72
CA ALA A 574 43.16 -18.42 25.83
C ALA A 574 44.27 -18.33 26.89
N ALA A 575 44.08 -17.52 27.93
CA ALA A 575 45.05 -17.31 28.99
C ALA A 575 44.36 -17.17 30.35
N GLY A 576 45.14 -17.36 31.42
CA GLY A 576 44.66 -17.14 32.78
C GLY A 576 44.34 -15.65 33.06
N PRO A 577 43.74 -15.34 34.21
CA PRO A 577 43.39 -16.26 35.29
C PRO A 577 42.11 -17.07 35.01
N THR A 578 41.82 -18.06 35.86
CA THR A 578 40.49 -18.68 35.90
C THR A 578 39.45 -17.68 36.40
N ILE A 579 38.32 -17.58 35.72
CA ILE A 579 37.23 -16.65 36.00
C ILE A 579 36.03 -17.42 36.57
N GLY A 580 35.44 -16.89 37.65
CA GLY A 580 34.25 -17.47 38.27
C GLY A 580 32.96 -17.01 37.59
N ALA A 581 31.84 -17.61 38.00
CA ALA A 581 30.49 -17.23 37.58
C ALA A 581 29.79 -16.41 38.68
N ARG A 582 29.21 -15.27 38.32
CA ARG A 582 28.37 -14.43 39.18
C ARG A 582 26.95 -14.47 38.66
N GLN A 583 25.99 -14.83 39.51
CA GLN A 583 24.58 -14.74 39.16
C GLN A 583 24.18 -13.26 39.00
N VAL A 584 23.57 -12.95 37.87
CA VAL A 584 23.14 -11.61 37.47
C VAL A 584 21.69 -11.60 37.01
N GLY A 585 20.90 -12.60 37.39
CA GLY A 585 19.50 -12.65 37.04
C GLY A 585 18.87 -14.02 37.25
N ASN A 586 17.61 -14.09 36.86
CA ASN A 586 16.84 -15.32 36.81
C ASN A 586 16.19 -15.45 35.43
N ALA A 587 16.03 -16.69 34.97
CA ALA A 587 15.37 -17.04 33.74
C ALA A 587 14.41 -18.21 33.94
N SER A 588 13.42 -18.30 33.05
CA SER A 588 12.49 -19.42 32.97
C SER A 588 12.41 -19.87 31.51
N LEU A 589 12.69 -21.15 31.24
CA LEU A 589 12.46 -21.77 29.93
C LEU A 589 11.17 -22.56 29.96
N ARG A 590 10.24 -22.25 29.06
CA ARG A 590 8.98 -22.97 28.88
C ARG A 590 8.91 -23.58 27.49
N PHE A 591 8.84 -24.90 27.40
CA PHE A 591 8.73 -25.62 26.14
C PHE A 591 7.26 -25.77 25.76
N GLY A 592 6.90 -25.40 24.53
CA GLY A 592 5.58 -25.68 23.96
C GLY A 592 5.55 -27.04 23.27
N ASP A 593 6.62 -27.34 22.53
CA ASP A 593 6.86 -28.60 21.87
C ASP A 593 8.37 -28.79 21.64
N CYS A 594 8.75 -29.74 20.78
CA CYS A 594 10.14 -30.03 20.47
C CYS A 594 10.86 -28.97 19.63
N ALA A 595 10.13 -28.04 19.02
CA ALA A 595 10.63 -27.02 18.11
C ALA A 595 10.42 -25.58 18.62
N HIS A 596 9.58 -25.37 19.64
CA HIS A 596 9.23 -24.04 20.14
C HIS A 596 9.33 -23.96 21.66
N MET A 597 10.05 -22.94 22.15
CA MET A 597 10.13 -22.60 23.57
C MET A 597 10.11 -21.09 23.79
N THR A 598 9.90 -20.68 25.04
CA THR A 598 9.90 -19.29 25.47
C THR A 598 10.92 -19.11 26.58
N LEU A 599 11.83 -18.14 26.43
CA LEU A 599 12.75 -17.68 27.48
C LEU A 599 12.17 -16.41 28.12
N SER A 600 11.78 -16.47 29.39
CA SER A 600 11.51 -15.26 30.19
C SER A 600 12.70 -14.97 31.09
N TYR A 601 13.12 -13.70 31.22
CA TYR A 601 14.32 -13.35 31.98
C TYR A 601 14.20 -12.00 32.69
N THR A 602 14.97 -11.86 33.77
CA THR A 602 15.23 -10.59 34.46
C THR A 602 16.72 -10.51 34.80
N LEU A 603 17.40 -9.48 34.31
CA LEU A 603 18.80 -9.18 34.58
C LEU A 603 18.95 -8.12 35.69
N SER A 604 19.84 -8.39 36.62
CA SER A 604 20.21 -7.56 37.77
C SER A 604 21.68 -7.10 37.71
N ASP A 605 22.28 -7.09 36.52
CA ASP A 605 23.65 -6.59 36.26
C ASP A 605 23.76 -5.06 36.15
N GLY A 606 22.67 -4.33 36.40
CA GLY A 606 22.58 -2.88 36.27
C GLY A 606 21.94 -2.42 34.96
N SER A 607 21.72 -3.32 33.99
CA SER A 607 20.98 -3.01 32.76
C SER A 607 19.47 -2.82 33.00
N GLY A 608 18.93 -3.46 34.04
CA GLY A 608 17.49 -3.47 34.32
C GLY A 608 16.65 -4.21 33.27
N LEU A 609 17.29 -4.94 32.35
CA LEU A 609 16.61 -5.64 31.27
C LEU A 609 15.76 -6.78 31.83
N SER A 610 14.50 -6.80 31.44
CA SER A 610 13.60 -7.93 31.66
C SER A 610 12.70 -8.08 30.45
N GLY A 611 12.32 -9.31 30.12
CA GLY A 611 11.62 -9.57 28.88
C GLY A 611 11.30 -11.03 28.66
N THR A 612 10.80 -11.33 27.47
CA THR A 612 10.48 -12.68 27.04
C THR A 612 10.80 -12.84 25.56
N ILE A 613 11.55 -13.89 25.22
CA ILE A 613 12.06 -14.18 23.88
C ILE A 613 11.45 -15.50 23.40
N PRO A 614 10.70 -15.54 22.29
CA PRO A 614 10.32 -16.79 21.65
C PRO A 614 11.53 -17.39 20.96
N LEU A 615 11.73 -18.68 21.15
CA LEU A 615 12.85 -19.40 20.56
C LEU A 615 12.30 -20.58 19.75
N THR A 616 12.75 -20.65 18.50
CA THR A 616 12.52 -21.77 17.59
C THR A 616 13.82 -22.56 17.49
N ARG A 617 13.71 -23.89 17.45
CA ARG A 617 14.86 -24.76 17.25
C ARG A 617 15.42 -24.59 15.83
N LEU A 618 16.74 -24.46 15.73
CA LEU A 618 17.44 -24.34 14.46
C LEU A 618 17.80 -25.69 13.83
N THR A 619 18.19 -26.68 14.66
CA THR A 619 18.60 -28.01 14.23
C THR A 619 17.47 -29.03 14.36
N THR A 620 17.46 -30.08 13.53
CA THR A 620 16.52 -31.20 13.72
C THR A 620 16.96 -32.09 14.86
N ASN A 621 15.98 -32.60 15.62
CA ASN A 621 16.18 -33.60 16.65
C ASN A 621 15.08 -34.65 16.56
N THR A 622 15.47 -35.92 16.43
CA THR A 622 14.56 -37.06 16.25
C THR A 622 14.18 -37.77 17.56
N SER A 623 14.88 -37.45 18.64
CA SER A 623 14.71 -38.10 19.95
C SER A 623 13.71 -37.36 20.86
N CYS A 624 13.39 -36.10 20.59
CA CYS A 624 12.47 -35.32 21.42
C CYS A 624 11.00 -35.77 21.28
N SER A 625 10.29 -35.87 22.41
CA SER A 625 8.82 -35.98 22.41
C SER A 625 8.17 -35.32 23.63
N PRO A 626 6.86 -35.00 23.60
CA PRO A 626 6.16 -34.44 24.76
C PRO A 626 6.21 -35.33 26.01
N ALA A 627 6.26 -36.66 25.85
CA ALA A 627 6.29 -37.61 26.96
C ALA A 627 7.71 -37.81 27.56
N GLY A 628 8.74 -37.32 26.89
CA GLY A 628 10.14 -37.54 27.22
C GLY A 628 10.94 -38.10 26.05
N ASP A 629 12.21 -38.40 26.32
CA ASP A 629 13.15 -38.85 25.29
C ASP A 629 12.72 -40.19 24.66
N LEU A 630 12.75 -40.27 23.32
CA LEU A 630 12.51 -41.49 22.55
C LEU A 630 13.78 -42.34 22.38
N GLY A 631 14.92 -41.84 22.85
CA GLY A 631 16.24 -42.42 22.68
C GLY A 631 16.89 -41.97 21.38
N GLU A 632 18.13 -41.51 21.47
CA GLU A 632 18.96 -41.21 20.30
C GLU A 632 19.79 -42.43 19.91
N SER A 633 19.64 -42.84 18.65
CA SER A 633 20.30 -44.04 18.11
C SER A 633 21.69 -43.75 17.56
N ASP A 634 21.97 -42.50 17.23
CA ASP A 634 23.28 -42.08 16.75
C ASP A 634 24.17 -41.57 17.89
N PRO A 635 25.26 -42.28 18.23
CA PRO A 635 26.13 -41.90 19.34
C PRO A 635 26.82 -40.54 19.12
N ARG A 636 26.86 -40.01 17.88
CA ARG A 636 27.39 -38.67 17.59
C ARG A 636 26.59 -37.57 18.28
N ALA A 637 25.30 -37.76 18.52
CA ALA A 637 24.50 -36.78 19.24
C ALA A 637 25.00 -36.55 20.67
N LEU A 638 25.63 -37.55 21.31
CA LEU A 638 26.23 -37.43 22.64
C LEU A 638 27.46 -36.52 22.69
N LEU A 639 27.96 -36.09 21.52
CA LEU A 639 29.01 -35.07 21.42
C LEU A 639 28.45 -33.65 21.63
N SER A 640 27.13 -33.49 21.62
CA SER A 640 26.45 -32.26 22.02
C SER A 640 26.61 -32.02 23.52
N GLY A 641 26.75 -30.75 23.90
CA GLY A 641 26.83 -30.35 25.31
C GLY A 641 27.83 -29.23 25.56
N ALA A 642 28.00 -28.88 26.84
CA ALA A 642 28.93 -27.88 27.30
C ALA A 642 30.32 -28.46 27.58
N TRP A 643 31.33 -27.73 27.11
CA TRP A 643 32.75 -28.06 27.20
C TRP A 643 33.49 -26.83 27.67
N TYR A 644 34.34 -26.96 28.68
CA TYR A 644 35.07 -25.83 29.27
C TYR A 644 36.56 -26.10 29.28
N VAL A 645 37.38 -25.03 29.29
CA VAL A 645 38.84 -25.15 29.37
C VAL A 645 39.26 -25.21 30.84
N PRO A 646 39.70 -26.36 31.40
CA PRO A 646 39.97 -26.45 32.84
C PRO A 646 41.12 -25.56 33.29
N ALA A 647 42.15 -25.38 32.44
CA ALA A 647 43.32 -24.57 32.74
C ALA A 647 43.02 -23.06 32.83
N THR A 648 41.99 -22.58 32.14
CA THR A 648 41.58 -21.17 32.07
C THR A 648 40.06 -21.07 32.14
N SER A 649 39.48 -21.69 33.18
CA SER A 649 38.04 -21.75 33.38
C SER A 649 37.39 -20.37 33.24
N GLY A 650 36.18 -20.32 32.67
CA GLY A 650 35.51 -19.07 32.24
C GLY A 650 35.43 -18.89 30.72
N GLN A 651 35.93 -19.86 29.94
CA GLN A 651 35.83 -19.92 28.47
C GLN A 651 35.53 -21.35 28.04
N GLY A 652 34.84 -21.50 26.90
CA GLY A 652 34.45 -22.84 26.44
C GLY A 652 33.53 -22.83 25.22
N LEU A 653 33.02 -24.02 24.92
CA LEU A 653 32.11 -24.30 23.82
C LEU A 653 30.82 -24.90 24.36
N VAL A 654 29.68 -24.49 23.82
CA VAL A 654 28.48 -25.34 23.85
C VAL A 654 28.29 -25.85 22.44
N LEU A 655 28.26 -27.17 22.27
CA LEU A 655 28.14 -27.83 20.98
C LEU A 655 26.76 -28.43 20.80
N ASP A 656 26.25 -28.30 19.58
CA ASP A 656 25.08 -28.99 19.05
C ASP A 656 25.51 -29.78 17.82
N VAL A 657 25.48 -31.10 17.95
CA VAL A 657 25.69 -32.06 16.88
C VAL A 657 24.33 -32.62 16.51
N SER A 658 23.86 -32.30 15.30
CA SER A 658 22.65 -32.88 14.72
C SER A 658 23.04 -33.92 13.66
N PRO A 659 22.94 -35.23 13.98
CA PRO A 659 23.26 -36.29 13.03
C PRO A 659 22.34 -36.29 11.81
N SER A 660 21.07 -35.91 11.98
CA SER A 660 20.06 -35.83 10.92
C SER A 660 20.36 -34.72 9.92
N ASP A 661 20.83 -33.56 10.40
CA ASP A 661 21.24 -32.45 9.53
C ASP A 661 22.67 -32.61 9.00
N ASN A 662 23.48 -33.52 9.58
CA ASN A 662 24.91 -33.66 9.35
C ASN A 662 25.69 -32.35 9.64
N VAL A 663 25.25 -31.63 10.68
CA VAL A 663 25.78 -30.32 11.07
C VAL A 663 26.31 -30.35 12.50
N LEU A 664 27.42 -29.64 12.72
CA LEU A 664 27.87 -29.22 14.04
C LEU A 664 27.76 -27.69 14.13
N VAL A 665 27.09 -27.21 15.16
CA VAL A 665 27.06 -25.82 15.58
C VAL A 665 27.72 -25.70 16.95
N GLY A 666 28.60 -24.72 17.13
CA GLY A 666 29.30 -24.49 18.39
C GLY A 666 29.29 -23.03 18.78
N GLY A 667 28.73 -22.71 19.95
CA GLY A 667 28.82 -21.39 20.55
C GLY A 667 30.07 -21.29 21.40
N TRP A 668 31.06 -20.51 20.97
CA TRP A 668 32.31 -20.29 21.69
C TRP A 668 32.22 -19.02 22.52
N TYR A 669 32.02 -19.17 23.83
CA TYR A 669 32.07 -18.03 24.77
C TYR A 669 33.51 -17.81 25.23
N THR A 670 34.01 -16.59 25.05
CA THR A 670 35.41 -16.24 25.28
C THR A 670 35.58 -14.74 25.53
N TYR A 671 36.81 -14.24 25.42
CA TYR A 671 37.19 -12.83 25.59
C TYR A 671 38.01 -12.36 24.39
N SER A 672 38.08 -11.04 24.20
CA SER A 672 38.97 -10.42 23.21
C SER A 672 40.43 -10.44 23.65
N ALA A 673 41.36 -10.61 22.72
CA ALA A 673 42.79 -10.45 22.91
C ALA A 673 43.17 -8.96 22.71
N ALA A 674 42.94 -8.12 23.73
CA ALA A 674 43.25 -6.69 23.63
C ALA A 674 44.69 -6.37 24.06
N ALA A 675 45.19 -5.18 23.67
CA ALA A 675 46.54 -4.70 23.98
C ALA A 675 46.74 -4.33 25.47
N SER A 676 45.66 -4.19 26.25
CA SER A 676 45.68 -3.97 27.71
C SER A 676 44.49 -4.64 28.40
N ALA A 677 44.64 -4.98 29.68
CA ALA A 677 43.64 -5.72 30.46
C ALA A 677 42.27 -4.99 30.60
N ASP A 678 42.27 -3.65 30.57
CA ASP A 678 41.06 -2.82 30.69
C ASP A 678 40.19 -2.80 29.42
N GLN A 679 40.68 -3.36 28.31
CA GLN A 679 39.96 -3.47 27.04
C GLN A 679 39.45 -4.90 26.76
N ASN A 680 39.71 -5.84 27.66
CA ASN A 680 39.23 -7.21 27.52
C ASN A 680 37.73 -7.27 27.75
N ARG A 681 36.99 -7.48 26.67
CA ARG A 681 35.54 -7.63 26.70
C ARG A 681 35.18 -9.10 26.49
N GLN A 682 34.04 -9.49 27.04
CA GLN A 682 33.39 -10.72 26.59
C GLN A 682 33.17 -10.64 25.09
N THR A 683 33.32 -11.76 24.42
CA THR A 683 32.97 -11.91 23.00
C THR A 683 32.59 -13.37 22.79
N TRP A 684 31.95 -13.65 21.66
CA TRP A 684 31.61 -15.00 21.30
C TRP A 684 31.74 -15.24 19.80
N TYR A 685 31.96 -16.50 19.44
CA TYR A 685 32.04 -16.95 18.05
C TYR A 685 31.11 -18.13 17.81
N VAL A 686 30.76 -18.35 16.55
CA VAL A 686 30.02 -19.52 16.11
C VAL A 686 30.93 -20.39 15.25
N LEU A 687 31.08 -21.64 15.63
CA LEU A 687 31.66 -22.68 14.78
C LEU A 687 30.52 -23.35 14.04
N GLN A 688 30.63 -23.49 12.72
CA GLN A 688 29.63 -24.20 11.94
C GLN A 688 30.31 -25.07 10.90
N SER A 689 30.03 -26.36 10.91
CA SER A 689 30.55 -27.32 9.92
C SER A 689 29.42 -28.16 9.34
N HIS A 690 29.58 -28.58 8.09
CA HIS A 690 28.74 -29.56 7.42
C HIS A 690 29.66 -30.72 7.03
N GLY A 691 29.41 -31.93 7.53
CA GLY A 691 30.29 -33.08 7.22
C GLY A 691 30.74 -33.90 8.42
N LEU A 692 30.00 -33.90 9.52
CA LEU A 692 30.31 -34.77 10.66
C LEU A 692 29.82 -36.19 10.34
N LEU A 693 30.53 -36.93 9.47
CA LEU A 693 30.15 -38.29 9.04
C LEU A 693 30.34 -39.33 10.16
N PRO A 694 29.64 -40.50 10.11
CA PRO A 694 29.86 -41.58 11.07
C PRO A 694 31.32 -42.02 11.13
N GLY A 695 31.89 -42.13 12.34
CA GLY A 695 33.27 -42.57 12.57
C GLY A 695 34.35 -41.47 12.50
N VAL A 696 33.96 -40.23 12.22
CA VAL A 696 34.88 -39.08 12.21
C VAL A 696 35.05 -38.54 13.64
N THR A 697 36.27 -38.60 14.17
CA THR A 697 36.64 -38.01 15.48
C THR A 697 37.34 -36.65 15.34
N THR A 698 37.64 -36.21 14.12
CA THR A 698 38.31 -34.94 13.83
C THR A 698 37.64 -34.23 12.67
N ILE A 699 37.25 -32.97 12.89
CA ILE A 699 36.65 -32.10 11.88
C ILE A 699 37.65 -31.00 11.60
N GLU A 700 38.14 -30.95 10.37
CA GLU A 700 39.13 -29.96 9.96
C GLU A 700 38.49 -28.75 9.28
N ASN A 701 39.18 -27.61 9.35
CA ASN A 701 38.83 -26.37 8.65
C ASN A 701 37.42 -25.85 8.96
N VAL A 702 36.91 -26.07 10.18
CA VAL A 702 35.63 -25.54 10.65
C VAL A 702 35.68 -24.01 10.65
N PRO A 703 34.86 -23.32 9.85
CA PRO A 703 34.78 -21.87 9.89
C PRO A 703 34.44 -21.33 11.29
N ILE A 704 35.11 -20.25 11.68
CA ILE A 704 34.79 -19.47 12.88
C ILE A 704 34.12 -18.17 12.42
N TYR A 705 32.87 -17.97 12.81
CA TYR A 705 32.09 -16.79 12.49
C TYR A 705 31.94 -15.86 13.69
N THR A 706 31.86 -14.57 13.41
CA THR A 706 31.40 -13.54 14.36
C THR A 706 30.15 -12.86 13.82
N ALA A 707 29.33 -12.32 14.73
CA ALA A 707 28.14 -11.55 14.43
C ALA A 707 28.34 -10.09 14.87
N GLY A 708 28.04 -9.13 13.99
CA GLY A 708 28.19 -7.70 14.28
C GLY A 708 26.93 -6.89 13.95
N GLY A 709 26.78 -5.73 14.60
CA GLY A 709 25.70 -4.77 14.36
C GLY A 709 24.38 -5.07 15.08
N GLY A 710 24.30 -6.19 15.82
CA GLY A 710 23.11 -6.54 16.58
C GLY A 710 22.91 -5.70 17.83
N VAL A 711 21.67 -5.65 18.31
CA VAL A 711 21.29 -5.04 19.59
C VAL A 711 20.46 -6.07 20.35
N PHE A 712 20.63 -6.11 21.67
CA PHE A 712 19.95 -7.09 22.54
C PHE A 712 18.45 -7.16 22.23
N ASP A 713 17.98 -8.34 21.81
CA ASP A 713 16.57 -8.65 21.49
C ASP A 713 15.84 -7.60 20.64
N GLN A 714 16.53 -7.01 19.66
CA GLN A 714 15.95 -6.11 18.67
C GLN A 714 16.08 -6.72 17.25
N PRO A 715 15.16 -6.38 16.31
CA PRO A 715 15.20 -6.87 14.94
C PRO A 715 16.27 -6.17 14.07
N THR A 716 17.33 -5.65 14.69
CA THR A 716 18.43 -4.97 14.00
C THR A 716 19.19 -5.97 13.12
N PRO A 717 19.41 -5.69 11.82
CA PRO A 717 20.13 -6.59 10.94
C PRO A 717 21.53 -6.92 11.45
N VAL A 718 21.83 -8.21 11.55
CA VAL A 718 23.13 -8.72 11.98
C VAL A 718 23.96 -9.14 10.77
N VAL A 719 25.22 -8.75 10.75
CA VAL A 719 26.19 -9.18 9.72
C VAL A 719 27.05 -10.31 10.27
N SER A 720 27.01 -11.47 9.62
CA SER A 720 27.90 -12.59 9.92
C SER A 720 29.15 -12.54 9.05
N SER A 721 30.33 -12.67 9.66
CA SER A 721 31.61 -12.68 8.96
C SER A 721 32.51 -13.80 9.47
N GLN A 722 33.14 -14.51 8.54
CA GLN A 722 34.15 -15.50 8.90
C GLN A 722 35.43 -14.79 9.33
N VAL A 723 35.91 -15.12 10.52
CA VAL A 723 37.08 -14.50 11.17
C VAL A 723 38.23 -15.47 11.42
N GLY A 724 38.03 -16.75 11.11
CA GLY A 724 39.08 -17.75 11.26
C GLY A 724 38.60 -19.15 10.89
N THR A 725 39.43 -20.13 11.25
CA THR A 725 39.15 -21.56 11.11
C THR A 725 39.62 -22.32 12.34
N ALA A 726 38.96 -23.44 12.64
CA ALA A 726 39.34 -24.34 13.72
C ALA A 726 39.35 -25.81 13.25
N ASN A 727 40.18 -26.61 13.91
CA ASN A 727 40.10 -28.08 13.86
C ASN A 727 39.59 -28.58 15.21
N VAL A 728 38.52 -29.37 15.19
CA VAL A 728 37.86 -29.92 16.38
C VAL A 728 38.15 -31.42 16.44
N ARG A 729 38.86 -31.87 17.49
CA ARG A 729 39.17 -33.30 17.69
C ARG A 729 38.55 -33.81 18.97
N PHE A 730 37.67 -34.80 18.87
CA PHE A 730 37.06 -35.49 20.00
C PHE A 730 37.96 -36.65 20.44
N ALA A 731 38.19 -36.76 21.75
CA ALA A 731 38.80 -37.95 22.32
C ALA A 731 37.86 -39.16 22.21
N ALA A 732 38.44 -40.36 22.16
CA ALA A 732 37.68 -41.61 21.98
C ALA A 732 36.70 -41.90 23.13
N ASP A 733 36.97 -41.38 24.33
CA ASP A 733 36.12 -41.49 25.52
C ASP A 733 35.03 -40.39 25.61
N CYS A 734 35.01 -39.49 24.61
CA CYS A 734 34.15 -38.31 24.55
C CYS A 734 34.30 -37.36 25.74
N ARG A 735 35.33 -37.47 26.58
CA ARG A 735 35.46 -36.61 27.78
C ARG A 735 36.29 -35.37 27.54
N SER A 736 37.03 -35.33 26.45
CA SER A 736 37.83 -34.17 26.07
C SER A 736 37.76 -33.85 24.59
N ILE A 737 37.89 -32.56 24.27
CA ILE A 737 38.00 -32.03 22.92
C ILE A 737 39.27 -31.21 22.81
N THR A 738 40.02 -31.38 21.73
CA THR A 738 41.09 -30.45 21.34
C THR A 738 40.57 -29.52 20.25
N LEU A 739 40.65 -28.22 20.49
CA LEU A 739 40.32 -27.16 19.55
C LEU A 739 41.60 -26.43 19.12
N ASP A 740 42.08 -26.70 17.91
CA ASP A 740 43.15 -25.90 17.30
C ASP A 740 42.53 -24.77 16.50
N TYR A 741 42.83 -23.52 16.83
CA TYR A 741 42.21 -22.36 16.23
C TYR A 741 43.23 -21.46 15.52
N ALA A 742 42.76 -20.76 14.50
CA ALA A 742 43.51 -19.71 13.83
C ALA A 742 42.58 -18.57 13.39
N PHE A 743 42.79 -17.38 13.94
CA PHE A 743 42.05 -16.17 13.58
C PHE A 743 42.79 -15.37 12.49
N SER A 744 42.05 -15.00 11.46
CA SER A 744 42.51 -14.14 10.37
C SER A 744 42.06 -12.69 10.50
N SER A 745 40.99 -12.41 11.26
CA SER A 745 40.42 -11.08 11.45
C SER A 745 39.59 -11.00 12.75
N GLY A 746 38.95 -9.85 13.02
CA GLY A 746 38.10 -9.64 14.20
C GLY A 746 38.87 -9.40 15.50
N ASP A 747 38.17 -9.47 16.64
CA ASP A 747 38.71 -9.14 17.99
C ASP A 747 39.98 -9.93 18.36
N ASN A 748 40.15 -11.12 17.80
CA ASN A 748 41.27 -12.02 18.07
C ASN A 748 42.19 -12.20 16.85
N SER A 749 42.19 -11.26 15.92
CA SER A 749 43.01 -11.30 14.71
C SER A 749 44.48 -11.65 15.00
N GLY A 750 45.02 -12.63 14.26
CA GLY A 750 46.40 -13.08 14.40
C GLY A 750 46.64 -14.13 15.50
N GLN A 751 45.66 -14.39 16.37
CA GLN A 751 45.78 -15.42 17.40
C GLN A 751 45.71 -16.83 16.79
N ARG A 752 46.62 -17.71 17.20
CA ARG A 752 46.68 -19.13 16.82
C ARG A 752 47.09 -19.97 18.03
N GLY A 753 46.47 -21.12 18.23
CA GLY A 753 46.79 -21.98 19.38
C GLY A 753 45.91 -23.22 19.46
N SER A 754 46.07 -23.95 20.55
CA SER A 754 45.31 -25.17 20.86
C SER A 754 44.74 -25.09 22.27
N MET A 755 43.48 -25.48 22.43
CA MET A 755 42.80 -25.59 23.72
C MET A 755 42.32 -27.02 23.94
N VAL A 756 42.50 -27.54 25.16
CA VAL A 756 41.89 -28.81 25.57
C VAL A 756 40.72 -28.51 26.48
N LEU A 757 39.52 -28.92 26.06
CA LEU A 757 38.27 -28.73 26.78
C LEU A 757 37.82 -30.05 27.41
N GLY A 758 37.27 -30.00 28.63
CA GLY A 758 36.62 -31.13 29.30
C GLY A 758 35.10 -31.02 29.23
N SER A 759 34.41 -32.16 29.15
CA SER A 759 32.93 -32.21 29.19
C SER A 759 32.41 -31.83 30.57
N LEU A 760 31.31 -31.06 30.61
CA LEU A 760 30.65 -30.68 31.86
C LEU A 760 29.66 -31.75 32.39
N GLY A 761 29.32 -32.80 31.62
CA GLY A 761 28.12 -33.58 31.98
C GLY A 761 27.93 -34.99 31.41
N LEU A 762 28.95 -35.67 30.90
CA LEU A 762 28.76 -37.06 30.44
C LEU A 762 28.64 -38.04 31.62
N ASN A 763 27.40 -38.42 31.95
CA ASN A 763 27.10 -39.50 32.91
C ASN A 763 27.11 -40.89 32.25
N ALA A 764 26.90 -40.98 30.93
CA ALA A 764 26.90 -42.25 30.20
C ALA A 764 28.28 -42.58 29.58
N PRO A 765 28.67 -43.87 29.52
CA PRO A 765 29.87 -44.28 28.78
C PRO A 765 29.67 -43.98 27.29
N CYS A 766 30.51 -43.10 26.75
CA CYS A 766 30.58 -42.79 25.32
C CYS A 766 31.85 -43.41 24.75
N SER A 767 31.71 -44.14 23.64
CA SER A 767 32.84 -44.69 22.90
C SER A 767 32.64 -44.40 21.42
N LEU A 768 33.49 -43.54 20.85
CA LEU A 768 33.53 -43.37 19.40
C LEU A 768 34.28 -44.56 18.77
N PRO A 769 33.80 -45.14 17.66
CA PRO A 769 34.55 -46.17 16.96
C PRO A 769 35.93 -45.62 16.55
N ALA A 770 36.97 -46.44 16.69
CA ALA A 770 38.34 -46.03 16.38
C ALA A 770 38.43 -45.54 14.92
N SER A 771 39.06 -44.37 14.73
CA SER A 771 39.28 -43.72 13.44
C SER A 771 39.72 -44.72 12.37
N ALA A 772 38.91 -44.86 11.31
CA ALA A 772 39.40 -45.41 10.06
C ALA A 772 40.32 -44.35 9.45
N THR A 773 41.62 -44.59 9.54
CA THR A 773 42.64 -43.84 8.80
C THR A 773 42.34 -44.00 7.31
N THR A 774 41.70 -43.01 6.69
CA THR A 774 41.66 -42.90 5.23
C THR A 774 43.07 -42.61 4.75
N GLY A 775 43.76 -43.65 4.27
CA GLY A 775 45.01 -43.51 3.54
C GLY A 775 44.75 -42.96 2.15
N GLN A 776 45.47 -41.86 1.86
CA GLN A 776 45.74 -41.22 0.55
C GLN A 776 44.60 -40.57 -0.21
#